data_AF-A0A9W9FI68-F1
#
_entry.id   AF-A0A9W9FI68-F1
#
_cell.length_a   1.000
_cell.length_b   1.000
_cell.length_c   1.000
_cell.angle_alpha   90.00
_cell.angle_beta   90.00
_cell.angle_gamma   90.00
#
_symmetry.space_group_name_H-M   'P 1'
#
loop_
_entity.id
_entity.type
_entity.pdbx_description
1 polymer ?
#
loop_
_entity_poly.entity_id
_entity_poly.type
_entity_poly.pdbx_seq_one_letter_code
_entity_poly.pdbx_strand_id
1 'polypeptide(L)'
;MKLPFDGDLDPRTVLFPNLIDYYAKIKPDAIYAECPINPTSYDEGYRKITYKAFANAINGLAQFLVDALGHGNGEVLAYVGPNDMRYPGLVLGALKAGYCMFMTSPRNSVEAHRSLLQTLDCNTLLTPVPRPPFIGAILDAHPVKTLDIPDLETLLTSEYSHFEYSKSLSEALHEKFAIVHTSGSTGIPKPIIWKHDSGVKNMNMQFLQPPEGCVSQESLSFGKRLYLTLPPFHAAGLAFMLLINVPANVTTIIPTSGGLPSLASLLSAREKTPFDCALVPPNIIGEMAQDAKALDYCATHLEHITYVGGDVPQLMGNVVAAKMPLTNGYGASETGLLNVIHSPNRDPKTDWRYLNFNPDLGVEMQHVSGDEYEAVMVRTPSRVSHQCPFVLFPDLQEYHTNDLMIRHPTKPDLWRPSARLDDVIVFLNGEKTNPVSMEHHIVSVNPGVTGCLVVGAQRFQAALVVEIGGKPLSVNDRAAMIDQLWPSIEEANSVCPAHARIVKSHILFTSPEKPMPRSGKGTVQRAMTLKIYEQEIENLYQDADKLSEIDASQLPGPGGVEDATKVAEYIKASLLAVTGWSAETLTDEENWFNLGLDSLQTITATRLLRHGLNIPTLSPNVIYLNPTLTTLTHALHNFHKKSEESAKAAKQRVLQERDELFQELSGRVEIPNVQNTSNTPPAAHTAILTGSTGQLGTHILNSLLERSEVEHIYCLNRDENARDRQLKRGAAYGLAPVDEARVTFWKADLSQVNLGLQPDQLQKLQQTATLVIHNAWTVNFNLSVASFKPQLEGVVNLINFSAQATLSPRILFVSSISSVLGNRTDTGLTPESLITTENPAPNGYATSKYIAEHLLGYAAQRGLSGSAFARVGQVAGPIRSPGLWNKSEWLPSVTLSSVHLGAVPSDLGVSLSRVDWVPIDLLSDILVDLSLLNNSELSVYHLVNLHPKPWGELQPVIVDSLQKITGKSLETIPLRNWVIRVRKDIESVGQGDKGLDEKKLQLHLATNPAAKLLEFFEALVAQTQPDDLLDTQKTAQASTKLREVDGVKPEWVQKWVKEWLE
;
A
#
# COMPACT_ATOMS: atom_id res chain seq x y z
N MET A 1 25.27 -11.28 -31.22
CA MET A 1 24.34 -11.72 -32.29
C MET A 1 24.37 -10.65 -33.40
N LYS A 2 24.36 -10.99 -34.69
CA LYS A 2 24.21 -9.96 -35.74
C LYS A 2 22.79 -9.40 -35.58
N LEU A 3 22.65 -8.09 -35.37
CA LEU A 3 21.32 -7.47 -35.25
C LEU A 3 20.51 -7.78 -36.50
N PRO A 4 19.20 -8.08 -36.40
CA PRO A 4 18.37 -8.56 -37.51
C PRO A 4 18.01 -7.44 -38.51
N PHE A 5 18.87 -6.42 -38.65
CA PHE A 5 18.63 -5.30 -39.56
C PHE A 5 18.83 -5.75 -41.00
N ASP A 6 17.83 -5.49 -41.84
CA ASP A 6 17.89 -5.78 -43.26
C ASP A 6 18.68 -4.68 -43.99
N GLY A 7 19.89 -5.00 -44.45
CA GLY A 7 20.76 -4.11 -45.22
C GLY A 7 21.74 -3.29 -44.37
N ASP A 8 22.30 -2.22 -44.95
CA ASP A 8 23.32 -1.36 -44.30
C ASP A 8 22.72 -0.26 -43.39
N LEU A 9 21.39 -0.14 -43.32
CA LEU A 9 20.70 0.90 -42.55
C LEU A 9 20.36 0.42 -41.14
N ASP A 10 20.85 1.12 -40.12
CA ASP A 10 20.41 0.94 -38.74
C ASP A 10 19.08 1.68 -38.50
N PRO A 11 17.95 0.99 -38.23
CA PRO A 11 16.64 1.61 -38.00
C PRO A 11 16.63 2.67 -36.89
N ARG A 12 17.60 2.62 -35.97
CA ARG A 12 17.72 3.53 -34.81
C ARG A 12 18.32 4.89 -35.19
N THR A 13 18.81 5.02 -36.42
CA THR A 13 19.48 6.22 -36.93
C THR A 13 18.61 7.06 -37.87
N VAL A 14 17.38 6.61 -38.15
CA VAL A 14 16.43 7.28 -39.03
C VAL A 14 15.08 7.47 -38.36
N LEU A 15 14.30 8.44 -38.85
CA LEU A 15 12.93 8.65 -38.39
C LEU A 15 12.00 7.57 -38.97
N PHE A 16 10.99 7.17 -38.20
CA PHE A 16 10.06 6.10 -38.59
C PHE A 16 9.35 6.31 -39.93
N PRO A 17 8.87 7.51 -40.31
CA PRO A 17 8.32 7.73 -41.65
C PRO A 17 9.31 7.36 -42.77
N ASN A 18 10.58 7.76 -42.62
CA ASN A 18 11.65 7.46 -43.59
C ASN A 18 12.05 5.98 -43.58
N LEU A 19 11.95 5.29 -42.44
CA LEU A 19 12.20 3.85 -42.34
C LEU A 19 11.20 3.04 -43.18
N ILE A 20 9.92 3.40 -43.15
CA ILE A 20 8.88 2.75 -43.97
C ILE A 20 9.11 3.04 -45.45
N ASP A 21 9.42 4.28 -45.82
CA ASP A 21 9.75 4.64 -47.22
C ASP A 21 11.00 3.90 -47.71
N TYR A 22 12.03 3.74 -46.87
CA TYR A 22 13.22 2.96 -47.17
C TYR A 22 12.87 1.50 -47.46
N TYR A 23 12.10 0.84 -46.59
CA TYR A 23 11.69 -0.54 -46.82
C TYR A 23 10.73 -0.71 -48.01
N ALA A 24 9.87 0.26 -48.28
CA ALA A 24 9.05 0.28 -49.48
C ALA A 24 9.90 0.38 -50.76
N LYS A 25 11.10 0.97 -50.70
CA LYS A 25 12.05 1.03 -51.81
C LYS A 25 12.90 -0.24 -51.95
N ILE A 26 13.44 -0.76 -50.86
CA ILE A 26 14.40 -1.88 -50.91
C ILE A 26 13.76 -3.26 -50.85
N LYS A 27 12.58 -3.39 -50.24
CA LYS A 27 11.81 -4.64 -50.15
C LYS A 27 10.30 -4.37 -50.35
N PRO A 28 9.90 -3.79 -51.50
CA PRO A 28 8.52 -3.33 -51.74
C PRO A 28 7.44 -4.38 -51.49
N ASP A 29 7.73 -5.64 -51.81
CA ASP A 29 6.78 -6.75 -51.73
C ASP A 29 6.86 -7.52 -50.40
N ALA A 30 7.77 -7.16 -49.51
CA ALA A 30 7.84 -7.76 -48.18
C ALA A 30 6.58 -7.39 -47.37
N ILE A 31 6.07 -8.36 -46.61
CA ILE A 31 4.84 -8.18 -45.83
C ILE A 31 5.16 -7.39 -44.57
N TYR A 32 4.45 -6.28 -44.37
CA TYR A 32 4.47 -5.51 -43.13
C TYR A 32 3.47 -6.11 -42.13
N ALA A 33 2.23 -6.33 -42.58
CA ALA A 33 1.17 -6.90 -41.75
C ALA A 33 0.16 -7.69 -42.58
N GLU A 34 -0.61 -8.53 -41.89
CA GLU A 34 -1.80 -9.16 -42.43
C GLU A 34 -3.01 -8.79 -41.57
N CYS A 35 -4.09 -8.36 -42.21
CA CYS A 35 -5.34 -8.02 -41.55
C CYS A 35 -6.51 -8.80 -42.16
N PRO A 36 -7.58 -9.10 -41.41
CA PRO A 36 -8.78 -9.72 -41.97
C PRO A 36 -9.34 -8.87 -43.12
N ILE A 37 -9.83 -9.51 -44.18
CA ILE A 37 -10.49 -8.81 -45.29
C ILE A 37 -11.80 -8.20 -44.79
N ASN A 38 -12.57 -8.97 -44.03
CA ASN A 38 -13.76 -8.50 -43.36
C ASN A 38 -13.39 -7.98 -41.95
N PRO A 39 -13.77 -6.75 -41.56
CA PRO A 39 -13.41 -6.20 -40.26
C PRO A 39 -14.09 -6.91 -39.07
N THR A 40 -15.09 -7.75 -39.31
CA THR A 40 -15.92 -8.39 -38.28
C THR A 40 -15.89 -9.92 -38.29
N SER A 41 -15.39 -10.56 -39.35
CA SER A 41 -15.27 -12.02 -39.44
C SER A 41 -13.98 -12.46 -40.10
N TYR A 42 -13.66 -13.75 -39.99
CA TYR A 42 -12.47 -14.37 -40.60
C TYR A 42 -12.81 -15.15 -41.88
N ASP A 43 -14.06 -15.13 -42.34
CA ASP A 43 -14.55 -16.02 -43.40
C ASP A 43 -13.86 -15.78 -44.74
N GLU A 44 -13.61 -14.51 -45.04
CA GLU A 44 -12.95 -14.04 -46.26
C GLU A 44 -11.41 -14.14 -46.17
N GLY A 45 -10.87 -14.60 -45.03
CA GLY A 45 -9.43 -14.74 -44.81
C GLY A 45 -8.72 -13.41 -44.56
N TYR A 46 -7.42 -13.38 -44.89
CA TYR A 46 -6.52 -12.28 -44.58
C TYR A 46 -5.99 -11.60 -45.85
N ARG A 47 -5.93 -10.27 -45.80
CA ARG A 47 -5.20 -9.44 -46.75
C ARG A 47 -3.76 -9.26 -46.30
N LYS A 48 -2.84 -9.42 -47.24
CA LYS A 48 -1.43 -9.11 -47.06
C LYS A 48 -1.15 -7.65 -47.42
N ILE A 49 -0.54 -6.91 -46.51
CA ILE A 49 -0.17 -5.51 -46.71
C ILE A 49 1.36 -5.45 -46.81
N THR A 50 1.85 -5.07 -47.98
CA THR A 50 3.28 -4.93 -48.24
C THR A 50 3.81 -3.57 -47.76
N TYR A 51 5.12 -3.43 -47.59
CA TYR A 51 5.74 -2.13 -47.29
C TYR A 51 5.40 -1.07 -48.35
N LYS A 52 5.36 -1.46 -49.64
CA LYS A 52 4.94 -0.54 -50.72
C LYS A 52 3.50 -0.07 -50.55
N ALA A 53 2.57 -0.98 -50.31
CA ALA A 53 1.16 -0.63 -50.13
C ALA A 53 0.93 0.24 -48.90
N PHE A 54 1.63 -0.04 -47.79
CA PHE A 54 1.51 0.75 -46.57
C PHE A 54 2.13 2.15 -46.71
N ALA A 55 3.31 2.28 -47.34
CA ALA A 55 3.91 3.58 -47.64
C ALA A 55 3.00 4.43 -48.54
N ASN A 56 2.37 3.82 -49.54
CA ASN A 56 1.38 4.49 -50.39
C ASN A 56 0.17 5.00 -49.58
N ALA A 57 -0.40 4.17 -48.69
CA ALA A 57 -1.49 4.58 -47.81
C ALA A 57 -1.09 5.76 -46.88
N ILE A 58 0.13 5.76 -46.34
CA ILE A 58 0.68 6.85 -45.52
C ILE A 58 0.73 8.16 -46.32
N ASN A 59 1.18 8.10 -47.59
CA ASN A 59 1.22 9.29 -48.45
C ASN A 59 -0.19 9.81 -48.75
N GLY A 60 -1.16 8.91 -48.99
CA GLY A 60 -2.56 9.28 -49.16
C GLY A 60 -3.17 9.95 -47.93
N LEU A 61 -2.87 9.45 -46.73
CA LEU A 61 -3.29 10.07 -45.48
C LEU A 61 -2.63 11.45 -45.27
N ALA A 62 -1.35 11.60 -45.58
CA ALA A 62 -0.67 12.90 -45.49
C ALA A 62 -1.29 13.93 -46.44
N GLN A 63 -1.52 13.54 -47.70
CA GLN A 63 -2.18 14.39 -48.69
C GLN A 63 -3.60 14.77 -48.26
N PHE A 64 -4.39 13.80 -47.79
CA PHE A 64 -5.73 14.04 -47.28
C PHE A 64 -5.75 15.08 -46.15
N LEU A 65 -4.81 14.99 -45.20
CA LEU A 65 -4.71 15.94 -44.10
C LEU A 65 -4.35 17.35 -44.58
N VAL A 66 -3.39 17.47 -45.49
CA VAL A 66 -2.99 18.77 -46.06
C VAL A 66 -4.11 19.38 -46.89
N ASP A 67 -4.83 18.59 -47.68
CA ASP A 67 -5.96 19.08 -48.47
C ASP A 67 -7.11 19.58 -47.57
N ALA A 68 -7.36 18.91 -46.45
CA ALA A 68 -8.46 19.23 -45.54
C ALA A 68 -8.14 20.33 -44.51
N LEU A 69 -6.88 20.43 -44.07
CA LEU A 69 -6.45 21.28 -42.94
C LEU A 69 -5.31 22.25 -43.28
N GLY A 70 -4.60 22.05 -44.39
CA GLY A 70 -3.31 22.68 -44.66
C GLY A 70 -2.15 21.96 -43.98
N HIS A 71 -0.93 22.46 -44.15
CA HIS A 71 0.25 21.95 -43.42
C HIS A 71 0.17 22.32 -41.94
N GLY A 72 0.42 21.35 -41.08
CA GLY A 72 0.48 21.55 -39.63
C GLY A 72 1.83 22.06 -39.14
N ASN A 73 1.86 22.49 -37.89
CA ASN A 73 3.02 22.91 -37.11
C ASN A 73 3.03 22.26 -35.71
N GLY A 74 2.59 21.00 -35.62
CA GLY A 74 2.60 20.19 -34.40
C GLY A 74 1.28 20.18 -33.62
N GLU A 75 0.19 20.67 -34.22
CA GLU A 75 -1.16 20.58 -33.66
C GLU A 75 -1.57 19.12 -33.47
N VAL A 76 -2.40 18.89 -32.44
CA VAL A 76 -2.87 17.55 -32.08
C VAL A 76 -4.17 17.25 -32.82
N LEU A 77 -4.21 16.08 -33.46
CA LEU A 77 -5.40 15.52 -34.08
C LEU A 77 -5.78 14.23 -33.36
N ALA A 78 -7.06 14.03 -33.03
CA ALA A 78 -7.52 12.78 -32.41
C ALA A 78 -8.07 11.83 -33.45
N TYR A 79 -7.83 10.52 -33.30
CA TYR A 79 -8.53 9.50 -34.09
C TYR A 79 -9.24 8.51 -33.19
N VAL A 80 -10.49 8.21 -33.55
CA VAL A 80 -11.30 7.17 -32.92
C VAL A 80 -11.96 6.33 -34.00
N GLY A 81 -11.55 5.07 -34.11
CA GLY A 81 -12.04 4.16 -35.14
C GLY A 81 -11.67 2.69 -34.93
N PRO A 82 -11.86 1.84 -35.96
CA PRO A 82 -11.72 0.39 -35.85
C PRO A 82 -10.27 -0.02 -35.65
N ASN A 83 -10.03 -1.11 -34.93
CA ASN A 83 -8.69 -1.65 -34.71
C ASN A 83 -8.09 -2.20 -36.01
N ASP A 84 -7.41 -1.33 -36.76
CA ASP A 84 -6.79 -1.67 -38.03
C ASP A 84 -5.58 -0.77 -38.37
N MET A 85 -5.08 -0.92 -39.59
CA MET A 85 -3.90 -0.26 -40.13
C MET A 85 -4.00 1.26 -40.29
N ARG A 86 -5.19 1.86 -40.13
CA ARG A 86 -5.33 3.32 -40.15
C ARG A 86 -4.68 3.97 -38.95
N TYR A 87 -4.59 3.31 -37.80
CA TYR A 87 -3.88 3.84 -36.63
C TYR A 87 -2.39 4.12 -36.92
N PRO A 88 -1.55 3.11 -37.24
CA PRO A 88 -0.14 3.37 -37.55
C PRO A 88 0.03 4.23 -38.81
N GLY A 89 -0.86 4.09 -39.80
CA GLY A 89 -0.86 4.93 -41.01
C GLY A 89 -1.09 6.41 -40.71
N LEU A 90 -2.05 6.74 -39.83
CA LEU A 90 -2.36 8.11 -39.43
C LEU A 90 -1.24 8.73 -38.60
N VAL A 91 -0.58 7.98 -37.70
CA VAL A 91 0.60 8.51 -36.99
C VAL A 91 1.63 9.00 -38.01
N LEU A 92 2.01 8.15 -38.95
CA LEU A 92 3.07 8.48 -39.90
C LEU A 92 2.60 9.54 -40.91
N GLY A 93 1.38 9.45 -41.43
CA GLY A 93 0.83 10.42 -42.37
C GLY A 93 0.64 11.81 -41.76
N ALA A 94 0.20 11.89 -40.50
CA ALA A 94 0.13 13.14 -39.77
C ALA A 94 1.50 13.77 -39.55
N LEU A 95 2.51 12.98 -39.18
CA LEU A 95 3.89 13.48 -39.04
C LEU A 95 4.38 14.07 -40.36
N LYS A 96 4.14 13.38 -41.50
CA LYS A 96 4.44 13.90 -42.83
C LYS A 96 3.74 15.23 -43.12
N ALA A 97 2.47 15.35 -42.74
CA ALA A 97 1.66 16.56 -42.92
C ALA A 97 1.94 17.69 -41.90
N GLY A 98 2.77 17.45 -40.88
CA GLY A 98 3.11 18.44 -39.84
C GLY A 98 2.22 18.40 -38.59
N TYR A 99 1.46 17.34 -38.36
CA TYR A 99 0.56 17.16 -37.20
C TYR A 99 1.05 16.03 -36.27
N CYS A 100 0.47 15.96 -35.07
CA CYS A 100 0.68 14.85 -34.13
C CYS A 100 -0.63 14.12 -33.82
N MET A 101 -0.65 12.79 -33.98
CA MET A 101 -1.85 12.01 -33.68
C MET A 101 -1.96 11.65 -32.19
N PHE A 102 -3.15 11.88 -31.64
CA PHE A 102 -3.63 11.32 -30.40
C PHE A 102 -4.52 10.10 -30.66
N MET A 103 -4.06 8.94 -30.19
CA MET A 103 -4.76 7.67 -30.30
C MET A 103 -5.55 7.39 -29.03
N THR A 104 -6.84 7.67 -29.07
CA THR A 104 -7.74 7.44 -27.95
C THR A 104 -8.55 6.16 -28.14
N SER A 105 -8.69 5.41 -27.06
CA SER A 105 -9.52 4.21 -27.02
C SER A 105 -10.97 4.55 -27.35
N PRO A 106 -11.63 3.82 -28.26
CA PRO A 106 -13.08 3.92 -28.50
C PRO A 106 -13.91 3.42 -27.31
N ARG A 107 -13.25 2.81 -26.32
CA ARG A 107 -13.87 2.26 -25.10
C ARG A 107 -13.83 3.25 -23.93
N ASN A 108 -13.26 4.44 -24.11
CA ASN A 108 -13.27 5.47 -23.09
C ASN A 108 -14.69 6.02 -22.92
N SER A 109 -15.01 6.50 -21.71
CA SER A 109 -16.27 7.22 -21.49
C SER A 109 -16.27 8.56 -22.21
N VAL A 110 -17.46 9.11 -22.45
CA VAL A 110 -17.62 10.45 -23.04
C VAL A 110 -16.87 11.51 -22.23
N GLU A 111 -16.93 11.44 -20.90
CA GLU A 111 -16.21 12.36 -20.02
C GLU A 111 -14.68 12.18 -20.11
N ALA A 112 -14.19 10.95 -20.25
CA ALA A 112 -12.76 10.70 -20.46
C ALA A 112 -12.29 11.29 -21.79
N HIS A 113 -13.06 11.13 -22.87
CA HIS A 113 -12.76 11.76 -24.15
C HIS A 113 -12.74 13.29 -24.05
N ARG A 114 -13.75 13.89 -23.43
CA ARG A 114 -13.80 15.34 -23.20
C ARG A 114 -12.56 15.84 -22.46
N SER A 115 -12.21 15.20 -21.34
CA SER A 115 -11.05 15.60 -20.54
C SER A 115 -9.72 15.46 -21.31
N LEU A 116 -9.54 14.36 -22.04
CA LEU A 116 -8.35 14.12 -22.86
C LEU A 116 -8.19 15.14 -23.99
N LEU A 117 -9.28 15.40 -24.74
CA LEU A 117 -9.28 16.37 -25.84
C LEU A 117 -8.99 17.79 -25.34
N GLN A 118 -9.61 18.20 -24.22
CA GLN A 118 -9.35 19.50 -23.61
C GLN A 118 -7.90 19.63 -23.10
N THR A 119 -7.37 18.59 -22.45
CA THR A 119 -5.99 18.60 -21.92
C THR A 119 -4.96 18.75 -23.05
N LEU A 120 -5.27 18.23 -24.23
CA LEU A 120 -4.40 18.25 -25.40
C LEU A 120 -4.62 19.45 -26.33
N ASP A 121 -5.58 20.33 -26.03
CA ASP A 121 -6.05 21.39 -26.94
C ASP A 121 -6.39 20.83 -28.34
N CYS A 122 -7.04 19.67 -28.37
CA CYS A 122 -7.33 18.92 -29.59
C CYS A 122 -8.71 19.33 -30.14
N ASN A 123 -8.70 20.16 -31.18
CA ASN A 123 -9.90 20.74 -31.78
C ASN A 123 -10.40 20.02 -33.06
N THR A 124 -9.74 18.92 -33.46
CA THR A 124 -10.11 18.13 -34.64
C THR A 124 -10.16 16.62 -34.32
N LEU A 125 -11.27 15.97 -34.66
CA LEU A 125 -11.50 14.53 -34.51
C LEU A 125 -11.63 13.86 -35.89
N LEU A 126 -10.79 12.87 -36.14
CA LEU A 126 -10.82 12.02 -37.33
C LEU A 126 -11.69 10.80 -37.04
N THR A 127 -12.58 10.47 -37.97
CA THR A 127 -13.58 9.40 -37.80
C THR A 127 -13.65 8.50 -39.02
N PRO A 128 -13.89 7.19 -38.86
CA PRO A 128 -14.12 6.28 -39.98
C PRO A 128 -15.50 6.54 -40.61
N VAL A 129 -15.67 6.06 -41.85
CA VAL A 129 -16.98 5.99 -42.53
C VAL A 129 -17.41 4.53 -42.68
N PRO A 130 -18.65 4.16 -42.28
CA PRO A 130 -19.62 4.99 -41.54
C PRO A 130 -19.14 5.27 -40.10
N ARG A 131 -19.57 6.42 -39.53
CA ARG A 131 -19.20 6.80 -38.16
C ARG A 131 -19.91 5.92 -37.13
N PRO A 132 -19.20 5.26 -36.21
CA PRO A 132 -19.79 4.52 -35.12
C PRO A 132 -20.71 5.40 -34.23
N PRO A 133 -21.84 4.88 -33.74
CA PRO A 133 -22.82 5.67 -32.97
C PRO A 133 -22.23 6.38 -31.74
N PHE A 134 -21.27 5.75 -31.06
CA PHE A 134 -20.67 6.32 -29.84
C PHE A 134 -19.88 7.61 -30.10
N ILE A 135 -19.44 7.87 -31.33
CA ILE A 135 -18.75 9.11 -31.71
C ILE A 135 -19.71 10.31 -31.63
N GLY A 136 -21.00 10.12 -31.92
CA GLY A 136 -22.01 11.17 -31.77
C GLY A 136 -22.04 11.72 -30.34
N ALA A 137 -22.05 10.83 -29.34
CA ALA A 137 -22.04 11.23 -27.94
C ALA A 137 -20.77 11.99 -27.53
N ILE A 138 -19.61 11.69 -28.14
CA ILE A 138 -18.37 12.44 -27.92
C ILE A 138 -18.50 13.87 -28.47
N LEU A 139 -19.00 14.00 -29.70
CA LEU A 139 -19.17 15.29 -30.38
C LEU A 139 -20.24 16.17 -29.71
N ASP A 140 -21.32 15.58 -29.20
CA ASP A 140 -22.36 16.29 -28.46
C ASP A 140 -21.81 16.88 -27.15
N ALA A 141 -20.95 16.11 -26.45
CA ALA A 141 -20.35 16.55 -25.19
C ALA A 141 -19.18 17.52 -25.38
N HIS A 142 -18.45 17.41 -26.49
CA HIS A 142 -17.34 18.28 -26.82
C HIS A 142 -17.27 18.54 -28.34
N PRO A 143 -17.98 19.57 -28.84
CA PRO A 143 -18.02 19.88 -30.26
C PRO A 143 -16.63 20.26 -30.79
N VAL A 144 -16.15 19.49 -31.76
CA VAL A 144 -14.85 19.70 -32.45
C VAL A 144 -15.03 19.54 -33.96
N LYS A 145 -14.07 20.02 -34.76
CA LYS A 145 -14.09 19.80 -36.22
C LYS A 145 -13.95 18.31 -36.50
N THR A 146 -14.84 17.75 -37.32
CA THR A 146 -14.80 16.32 -37.66
C THR A 146 -14.35 16.12 -39.10
N LEU A 147 -13.41 15.20 -39.32
CA LEU A 147 -12.97 14.78 -40.65
C LEU A 147 -13.20 13.28 -40.85
N ASP A 148 -13.84 12.94 -41.95
CA ASP A 148 -14.04 11.54 -42.35
C ASP A 148 -12.83 11.03 -43.11
N ILE A 149 -12.14 10.06 -42.53
CA ILE A 149 -10.96 9.46 -43.16
C ILE A 149 -11.38 8.42 -44.20
N PRO A 150 -10.61 8.27 -45.30
CA PRO A 150 -10.84 7.19 -46.25
C PRO A 150 -10.78 5.80 -45.58
N ASP A 151 -11.55 4.85 -46.12
CA ASP A 151 -11.51 3.48 -45.65
C ASP A 151 -10.17 2.81 -46.02
N LEU A 152 -9.85 1.72 -45.33
CA LEU A 152 -8.56 1.05 -45.49
C LEU A 152 -8.35 0.49 -46.91
N GLU A 153 -9.41 0.06 -47.61
CA GLU A 153 -9.27 -0.46 -48.96
C GLU A 153 -8.94 0.64 -49.95
N THR A 154 -9.64 1.76 -49.87
CA THR A 154 -9.37 2.95 -50.67
C THR A 154 -7.93 3.45 -50.45
N LEU A 155 -7.44 3.44 -49.21
CA LEU A 155 -6.06 3.83 -48.89
C LEU A 155 -5.00 2.88 -49.47
N LEU A 156 -5.28 1.58 -49.50
CA LEU A 156 -4.32 0.58 -49.97
C LEU A 156 -4.31 0.43 -51.50
N THR A 157 -5.41 0.72 -52.17
CA THR A 157 -5.59 0.45 -53.62
C THR A 157 -5.45 1.68 -54.51
N SER A 158 -5.72 2.88 -54.00
CA SER A 158 -5.57 4.12 -54.76
C SER A 158 -4.09 4.50 -54.92
N GLU A 159 -3.71 5.12 -56.02
CA GLU A 159 -2.34 5.64 -56.20
C GLU A 159 -2.20 7.04 -55.64
N TYR A 160 -1.21 7.26 -54.78
CA TYR A 160 -0.89 8.57 -54.21
C TYR A 160 0.52 9.00 -54.59
N SER A 161 0.71 10.31 -54.77
CA SER A 161 2.05 10.87 -54.97
C SER A 161 2.89 10.71 -53.71
N HIS A 162 4.20 10.53 -53.87
CA HIS A 162 5.11 10.45 -52.73
C HIS A 162 5.03 11.75 -51.92
N PHE A 163 4.79 11.62 -50.62
CA PHE A 163 4.80 12.74 -49.69
C PHE A 163 6.10 12.68 -48.89
N GLU A 164 6.98 13.66 -49.06
CA GLU A 164 8.31 13.66 -48.44
C GLU A 164 8.24 14.07 -46.96
N TYR A 165 9.04 13.42 -46.12
CA TYR A 165 9.35 13.90 -44.77
C TYR A 165 10.85 14.18 -44.67
N SER A 166 11.21 15.46 -44.75
CA SER A 166 12.57 15.91 -45.02
C SER A 166 13.43 16.12 -43.77
N LYS A 167 12.85 16.08 -42.56
CA LYS A 167 13.59 16.28 -41.32
C LYS A 167 14.56 15.13 -41.05
N SER A 168 15.74 15.46 -40.56
CA SER A 168 16.70 14.52 -39.98
C SER A 168 16.31 14.11 -38.57
N LEU A 169 16.80 12.96 -38.10
CA LEU A 169 16.56 12.51 -36.73
C LEU A 169 16.97 13.56 -35.68
N SER A 170 18.09 14.24 -35.89
CA SER A 170 18.57 15.31 -35.01
C SER A 170 17.62 16.51 -34.93
N GLU A 171 16.94 16.85 -36.04
CA GLU A 171 16.00 17.97 -36.07
C GLU A 171 14.68 17.63 -35.38
N ALA A 172 14.19 16.40 -35.55
CA ALA A 172 12.88 15.98 -35.03
C ALA A 172 12.95 15.30 -33.64
N LEU A 173 14.14 15.05 -33.08
CA LEU A 173 14.33 14.19 -31.91
C LEU A 173 13.41 14.55 -30.73
N HIS A 174 13.24 15.84 -30.46
CA HIS A 174 12.45 16.35 -29.34
C HIS A 174 11.00 16.70 -29.70
N GLU A 175 10.61 16.55 -30.97
CA GLU A 175 9.25 16.77 -31.45
C GLU A 175 8.33 15.61 -31.03
N LYS A 176 7.02 15.89 -30.98
CA LYS A 176 6.00 14.89 -30.66
C LYS A 176 5.92 13.86 -31.80
N PHE A 177 6.02 12.59 -31.45
CA PHE A 177 5.85 11.47 -32.37
C PHE A 177 4.40 10.99 -32.40
N ALA A 178 3.85 10.64 -31.24
CA ALA A 178 2.48 10.18 -31.07
C ALA A 178 2.02 10.42 -29.64
N ILE A 179 0.71 10.50 -29.43
CA ILE A 179 0.11 10.64 -28.11
C ILE A 179 -0.77 9.41 -27.86
N VAL A 180 -0.55 8.74 -26.74
CA VAL A 180 -1.39 7.66 -26.21
C VAL A 180 -1.96 8.09 -24.87
N HIS A 181 -2.75 7.25 -24.20
CA HIS A 181 -3.22 7.55 -22.85
C HIS A 181 -3.04 6.38 -21.90
N THR A 182 -2.95 6.68 -20.61
CA THR A 182 -2.96 5.66 -19.55
C THR A 182 -4.32 4.96 -19.51
N SER A 183 -4.36 3.73 -18.99
CA SER A 183 -5.59 2.91 -18.91
C SER A 183 -6.60 3.41 -17.88
N GLY A 184 -6.31 4.47 -17.12
CA GLY A 184 -7.21 5.04 -16.12
C GLY A 184 -7.36 4.19 -14.85
N SER A 185 -6.39 3.36 -14.49
CA SER A 185 -6.43 2.51 -13.28
C SER A 185 -6.67 3.30 -11.97
N THR A 186 -6.32 4.59 -11.94
CA THR A 186 -6.48 5.48 -10.78
C THR A 186 -7.52 6.60 -11.00
N GLY A 187 -8.25 6.63 -12.12
CA GLY A 187 -9.24 7.69 -12.44
C GLY A 187 -9.40 7.97 -13.94
N ILE A 188 -9.64 9.23 -14.29
CA ILE A 188 -9.72 9.66 -15.70
C ILE A 188 -8.35 9.42 -16.38
N PRO A 189 -8.30 8.75 -17.56
CA PRO A 189 -7.09 8.58 -18.35
C PRO A 189 -6.31 9.88 -18.55
N LYS A 190 -4.98 9.80 -18.52
CA LYS A 190 -4.07 10.94 -18.78
C LYS A 190 -3.32 10.73 -20.09
N PRO A 191 -3.05 11.80 -20.87
CA PRO A 191 -2.26 11.67 -22.09
C PRO A 191 -0.79 11.43 -21.77
N ILE A 192 -0.14 10.58 -22.58
CA ILE A 192 1.30 10.33 -22.59
C ILE A 192 1.82 10.74 -23.97
N ILE A 193 2.67 11.76 -23.99
CA ILE A 193 3.20 12.36 -25.22
C ILE A 193 4.54 11.72 -25.53
N TRP A 194 4.58 10.80 -26.48
CA TRP A 194 5.82 10.24 -26.99
C TRP A 194 6.52 11.22 -27.93
N LYS A 195 7.83 11.34 -27.77
CA LYS A 195 8.70 12.07 -28.69
C LYS A 195 9.40 11.10 -29.63
N HIS A 196 10.02 11.60 -30.69
CA HIS A 196 10.89 10.75 -31.53
C HIS A 196 12.01 10.10 -30.71
N ASP A 197 12.56 10.82 -29.73
CA ASP A 197 13.50 10.30 -28.75
C ASP A 197 12.94 9.08 -27.98
N SER A 198 11.68 9.12 -27.54
CA SER A 198 11.02 7.98 -26.90
C SER A 198 11.03 6.74 -27.81
N GLY A 199 10.78 6.92 -29.11
CA GLY A 199 10.81 5.85 -30.10
C GLY A 199 12.20 5.26 -30.31
N VAL A 200 13.24 6.11 -30.43
CA VAL A 200 14.64 5.68 -30.56
C VAL A 200 15.09 4.91 -29.32
N LYS A 201 14.80 5.42 -28.13
CA LYS A 201 15.15 4.75 -26.87
C LYS A 201 14.42 3.42 -26.73
N ASN A 202 13.15 3.34 -27.14
CA ASN A 202 12.41 2.10 -27.15
C ASN A 202 13.07 1.05 -28.07
N MET A 203 13.47 1.43 -29.28
CA MET A 203 14.22 0.54 -30.16
C MET A 203 15.55 0.12 -29.52
N ASN A 204 16.35 1.05 -29.00
CA ASN A 204 17.61 0.72 -28.32
C ASN A 204 17.39 -0.30 -27.20
N MET A 205 16.32 -0.13 -26.41
CA MET A 205 15.93 -1.02 -25.33
C MET A 205 15.60 -2.44 -25.82
N GLN A 206 14.86 -2.59 -26.92
CA GLN A 206 14.47 -3.92 -27.45
C GLN A 206 15.68 -4.73 -27.98
N PHE A 207 16.76 -4.07 -28.36
CA PHE A 207 17.97 -4.69 -28.93
C PHE A 207 19.17 -4.71 -27.97
N LEU A 208 18.96 -4.45 -26.68
CA LEU A 208 20.00 -4.59 -25.66
C LEU A 208 20.59 -6.01 -25.72
N GLN A 209 21.92 -6.10 -25.66
CA GLN A 209 22.57 -7.40 -25.64
C GLN A 209 22.34 -8.05 -24.26
N PRO A 210 21.93 -9.32 -24.20
CA PRO A 210 21.86 -10.02 -22.93
C PRO A 210 23.28 -10.30 -22.41
N PRO A 211 23.46 -10.41 -21.08
CA PRO A 211 24.71 -10.92 -20.49
C PRO A 211 25.10 -12.30 -21.04
N GLU A 212 26.37 -12.67 -20.90
CA GLU A 212 26.88 -13.97 -21.35
C GLU A 212 26.05 -15.13 -20.76
N GLY A 213 25.68 -16.09 -21.62
CA GLY A 213 24.83 -17.23 -21.25
C GLY A 213 23.34 -16.93 -21.13
N CYS A 214 22.90 -15.67 -21.16
CA CYS A 214 21.49 -15.30 -21.15
C CYS A 214 20.93 -15.12 -22.57
N VAL A 215 19.62 -15.30 -22.72
CA VAL A 215 18.89 -15.05 -23.99
C VAL A 215 17.89 -13.92 -23.78
N SER A 216 17.80 -12.96 -24.69
CA SER A 216 16.74 -11.94 -24.66
C SER A 216 15.40 -12.56 -25.04
N GLN A 217 14.36 -12.29 -24.25
CA GLN A 217 13.00 -12.76 -24.49
C GLN A 217 12.44 -12.20 -25.81
N GLU A 218 12.76 -10.95 -26.14
CA GLU A 218 12.31 -10.26 -27.35
C GLU A 218 12.80 -10.98 -28.60
N SER A 219 14.02 -11.52 -28.56
CA SER A 219 14.62 -12.27 -29.67
C SER A 219 13.84 -13.53 -30.05
N LEU A 220 12.98 -14.05 -29.17
CA LEU A 220 12.10 -15.19 -29.46
C LEU A 220 11.07 -14.88 -30.55
N SER A 221 10.82 -13.60 -30.83
CA SER A 221 9.85 -13.15 -31.85
C SER A 221 10.51 -12.66 -33.14
N PHE A 222 11.82 -12.39 -33.15
CA PHE A 222 12.48 -11.74 -34.29
C PHE A 222 12.40 -12.57 -35.56
N GLY A 223 12.09 -11.92 -36.69
CA GLY A 223 11.93 -12.58 -38.00
C GLY A 223 10.66 -13.44 -38.15
N LYS A 224 9.77 -13.46 -37.15
CA LYS A 224 8.59 -14.33 -37.13
C LYS A 224 7.30 -13.60 -37.49
N ARG A 225 6.21 -14.36 -37.55
CA ARG A 225 4.84 -13.87 -37.70
C ARG A 225 4.17 -13.84 -36.32
N LEU A 226 3.85 -12.64 -35.84
CA LEU A 226 3.32 -12.42 -34.50
C LEU A 226 1.85 -12.04 -34.56
N TYR A 227 0.99 -12.84 -33.93
CA TYR A 227 -0.41 -12.47 -33.69
C TYR A 227 -0.51 -11.47 -32.55
N LEU A 228 -0.85 -10.23 -32.89
CA LEU A 228 -0.87 -9.08 -31.98
C LEU A 228 -2.30 -8.74 -31.59
N THR A 229 -2.74 -9.25 -30.44
CA THR A 229 -4.11 -8.96 -29.96
C THR A 229 -4.27 -7.59 -29.31
N LEU A 230 -3.15 -6.88 -29.06
CA LEU A 230 -3.16 -5.59 -28.37
C LEU A 230 -3.63 -4.48 -29.34
N PRO A 231 -4.70 -3.73 -29.00
CA PRO A 231 -5.22 -2.70 -29.89
C PRO A 231 -4.22 -1.58 -30.20
N PRO A 232 -4.21 -1.02 -31.42
CA PRO A 232 -3.28 0.04 -31.81
C PRO A 232 -3.59 1.41 -31.21
N PHE A 233 -4.75 1.59 -30.56
CA PHE A 233 -5.01 2.76 -29.71
C PHE A 233 -4.31 2.68 -28.35
N HIS A 234 -3.72 1.53 -28.00
CA HIS A 234 -2.90 1.37 -26.80
C HIS A 234 -1.41 1.49 -27.12
N ALA A 235 -0.65 2.02 -26.16
CA ALA A 235 0.81 2.11 -26.20
C ALA A 235 1.48 0.85 -26.73
N ALA A 236 1.21 -0.32 -26.13
CA ALA A 236 1.84 -1.56 -26.54
C ALA A 236 1.49 -1.94 -27.99
N GLY A 237 0.20 -1.91 -28.39
CA GLY A 237 -0.18 -2.26 -29.77
C GLY A 237 0.47 -1.33 -30.80
N LEU A 238 0.46 -0.01 -30.52
CA LEU A 238 1.09 0.98 -31.39
C LEU A 238 2.62 0.81 -31.46
N ALA A 239 3.28 0.59 -30.32
CA ALA A 239 4.71 0.33 -30.25
C ALA A 239 5.10 -0.95 -31.00
N PHE A 240 4.32 -2.03 -30.89
CA PHE A 240 4.58 -3.25 -31.64
C PHE A 240 4.48 -3.00 -33.15
N MET A 241 3.44 -2.30 -33.61
CA MET A 241 3.26 -2.00 -35.03
C MET A 241 4.34 -1.07 -35.59
N LEU A 242 4.82 -0.08 -34.83
CA LEU A 242 5.76 0.93 -35.34
C LEU A 242 7.20 0.74 -34.90
N LEU A 243 7.44 0.52 -33.61
CA LEU A 243 8.75 0.64 -32.96
C LEU A 243 9.46 -0.71 -32.74
N ILE A 244 8.72 -1.82 -32.62
CA ILE A 244 9.28 -3.13 -32.24
C ILE A 244 9.33 -4.07 -33.44
N ASN A 245 8.19 -4.34 -34.09
CA ASN A 245 8.13 -5.38 -35.12
C ASN A 245 8.90 -5.01 -36.39
N VAL A 246 8.84 -3.73 -36.79
CA VAL A 246 9.50 -3.27 -38.02
C VAL A 246 11.02 -3.42 -37.94
N PRO A 247 11.73 -2.92 -36.90
CA PRO A 247 13.17 -3.16 -36.76
C PRO A 247 13.55 -4.62 -36.54
N ALA A 248 12.66 -5.44 -35.98
CA ALA A 248 12.88 -6.86 -35.68
C ALA A 248 12.51 -7.80 -36.85
N ASN A 249 12.12 -7.25 -38.01
CA ASN A 249 11.65 -7.98 -39.18
C ASN A 249 10.47 -8.94 -38.87
N VAL A 250 9.58 -8.53 -37.98
CA VAL A 250 8.40 -9.30 -37.57
C VAL A 250 7.20 -8.91 -38.43
N THR A 251 6.52 -9.90 -39.01
CA THR A 251 5.24 -9.67 -39.70
C THR A 251 4.11 -9.63 -38.67
N THR A 252 3.35 -8.54 -38.64
CA THR A 252 2.24 -8.39 -37.68
C THR A 252 0.96 -9.02 -38.21
N ILE A 253 0.36 -9.95 -37.46
CA ILE A 253 -0.96 -10.51 -37.77
C ILE A 253 -1.99 -9.86 -36.84
N ILE A 254 -2.98 -9.19 -37.43
CA ILE A 254 -3.95 -8.35 -36.72
C ILE A 254 -5.27 -9.11 -36.55
N PRO A 255 -5.95 -9.05 -35.39
CA PRO A 255 -7.30 -9.63 -35.22
C PRO A 255 -8.38 -8.85 -35.99
N THR A 256 -9.63 -9.30 -35.92
CA THR A 256 -10.78 -8.49 -36.36
C THR A 256 -10.92 -7.19 -35.57
N SER A 257 -11.50 -6.17 -36.21
CA SER A 257 -11.44 -4.79 -35.72
C SER A 257 -12.41 -4.47 -34.56
N GLY A 258 -13.42 -5.31 -34.32
CA GLY A 258 -14.54 -5.02 -33.41
C GLY A 258 -14.67 -5.91 -32.16
N GLY A 259 -13.88 -6.99 -32.04
CA GLY A 259 -14.00 -7.95 -30.95
C GLY A 259 -13.14 -7.62 -29.71
N LEU A 260 -13.54 -8.15 -28.55
CA LEU A 260 -12.60 -8.33 -27.44
C LEU A 260 -11.64 -9.48 -27.76
N PRO A 261 -10.35 -9.39 -27.39
CA PRO A 261 -9.42 -10.51 -27.54
C PRO A 261 -9.94 -11.76 -26.81
N SER A 262 -10.02 -12.88 -27.52
CA SER A 262 -10.44 -14.18 -26.98
C SER A 262 -9.65 -15.33 -27.61
N LEU A 263 -9.63 -16.49 -26.95
CA LEU A 263 -9.04 -17.72 -27.49
C LEU A 263 -9.72 -18.13 -28.79
N ALA A 264 -11.05 -18.06 -28.86
CA ALA A 264 -11.79 -18.36 -30.08
C ALA A 264 -11.31 -17.50 -31.26
N SER A 265 -11.10 -16.19 -31.04
CA SER A 265 -10.59 -15.30 -32.10
C SER A 265 -9.18 -15.68 -32.57
N LEU A 266 -8.31 -16.12 -31.64
CA LEU A 266 -6.96 -16.57 -31.95
C LEU A 266 -6.97 -17.87 -32.77
N LEU A 267 -7.81 -18.84 -32.40
CA LEU A 267 -7.96 -20.10 -33.12
C LEU A 267 -8.50 -19.87 -34.53
N SER A 268 -9.58 -19.11 -34.68
CA SER A 268 -10.15 -18.77 -35.99
C SER A 268 -9.17 -18.00 -36.87
N ALA A 269 -8.37 -17.10 -36.28
CA ALA A 269 -7.29 -16.44 -37.01
C ALA A 269 -6.25 -17.47 -37.50
N ARG A 270 -5.83 -18.40 -36.64
CA ARG A 270 -4.78 -19.39 -36.94
C ARG A 270 -5.18 -20.39 -38.03
N GLU A 271 -6.47 -20.67 -38.16
CA GLU A 271 -7.04 -21.48 -39.24
C GLU A 271 -6.95 -20.79 -40.61
N LYS A 272 -6.97 -19.45 -40.64
CA LYS A 272 -7.02 -18.66 -41.88
C LYS A 272 -5.66 -18.11 -42.29
N THR A 273 -4.78 -17.85 -41.34
CA THR A 273 -3.41 -17.42 -41.62
C THR A 273 -2.43 -18.05 -40.63
N PRO A 274 -1.28 -18.58 -41.08
CA PRO A 274 -0.27 -19.10 -40.17
C PRO A 274 0.42 -17.97 -39.40
N PHE A 275 0.74 -18.23 -38.14
CA PHE A 275 1.62 -17.41 -37.33
C PHE A 275 2.36 -18.28 -36.31
N ASP A 276 3.53 -17.80 -35.89
CA ASP A 276 4.50 -18.58 -35.11
C ASP A 276 4.38 -18.27 -33.62
N CYS A 277 4.06 -17.02 -33.27
CA CYS A 277 3.96 -16.57 -31.88
C CYS A 277 2.71 -15.70 -31.68
N ALA A 278 2.28 -15.56 -30.43
CA ALA A 278 1.19 -14.65 -30.08
C ALA A 278 1.52 -13.79 -28.86
N LEU A 279 1.10 -12.53 -28.91
CA LEU A 279 1.12 -11.59 -27.78
C LEU A 279 -0.31 -11.33 -27.31
N VAL A 280 -0.62 -11.81 -26.10
CA VAL A 280 -2.01 -11.92 -25.61
C VAL A 280 -2.23 -11.26 -24.25
N PRO A 281 -3.44 -10.82 -23.93
CA PRO A 281 -3.81 -10.48 -22.55
C PRO A 281 -4.01 -11.74 -21.68
N PRO A 282 -3.97 -11.61 -20.33
CA PRO A 282 -4.13 -12.73 -19.40
C PRO A 282 -5.39 -13.58 -19.59
N ASN A 283 -6.52 -13.01 -20.04
CA ASN A 283 -7.77 -13.77 -20.18
C ASN A 283 -7.65 -14.92 -21.17
N ILE A 284 -6.88 -14.76 -22.26
CA ILE A 284 -6.65 -15.83 -23.24
C ILE A 284 -5.88 -16.99 -22.60
N ILE A 285 -4.94 -16.72 -21.69
CA ILE A 285 -4.24 -17.78 -20.95
C ILE A 285 -5.19 -18.54 -20.04
N GLY A 286 -6.13 -17.83 -19.39
CA GLY A 286 -7.19 -18.44 -18.58
C GLY A 286 -8.12 -19.33 -19.40
N GLU A 287 -8.59 -18.85 -20.57
CA GLU A 287 -9.40 -19.62 -21.52
C GLU A 287 -8.65 -20.88 -22.00
N MET A 288 -7.34 -20.77 -22.29
CA MET A 288 -6.51 -21.90 -22.71
C MET A 288 -6.35 -22.95 -21.61
N ALA A 289 -6.20 -22.53 -20.37
CA ALA A 289 -6.09 -23.44 -19.23
C ALA A 289 -7.36 -24.27 -19.01
N GLN A 290 -8.52 -23.78 -19.46
CA GLN A 290 -9.82 -24.44 -19.32
C GLN A 290 -10.22 -25.29 -20.54
N ASP A 291 -9.61 -25.08 -21.71
CA ASP A 291 -9.86 -25.85 -22.93
C ASP A 291 -8.62 -26.64 -23.37
N ALA A 292 -8.53 -27.89 -22.91
CA ALA A 292 -7.41 -28.77 -23.22
C ALA A 292 -7.23 -29.01 -24.74
N LYS A 293 -8.32 -29.05 -25.53
CA LYS A 293 -8.23 -29.27 -26.97
C LYS A 293 -7.65 -28.04 -27.67
N ALA A 294 -8.12 -26.86 -27.29
CA ALA A 294 -7.58 -25.60 -27.79
C ALA A 294 -6.12 -25.40 -27.38
N LEU A 295 -5.76 -25.75 -26.14
CA LEU A 295 -4.37 -25.71 -25.66
C LEU A 295 -3.47 -26.66 -26.47
N ASP A 296 -3.88 -27.90 -26.69
CA ASP A 296 -3.12 -28.84 -27.51
C ASP A 296 -2.98 -28.36 -28.97
N TYR A 297 -4.03 -27.74 -29.52
CA TYR A 297 -3.97 -27.10 -30.83
C TYR A 297 -2.95 -25.95 -30.85
N CYS A 298 -3.00 -25.03 -29.89
CA CYS A 298 -2.04 -23.93 -29.76
C CYS A 298 -0.60 -24.45 -29.60
N ALA A 299 -0.38 -25.44 -28.73
CA ALA A 299 0.94 -26.03 -28.50
C ALA A 299 1.52 -26.73 -29.75
N THR A 300 0.66 -27.20 -30.65
CA THR A 300 1.07 -27.83 -31.92
C THR A 300 1.40 -26.78 -33.01
N HIS A 301 0.76 -25.62 -32.97
CA HIS A 301 0.81 -24.64 -34.07
C HIS A 301 1.56 -23.35 -33.77
N LEU A 302 1.92 -23.12 -32.50
CA LEU A 302 2.63 -21.93 -32.01
C LEU A 302 3.90 -22.34 -31.29
N GLU A 303 4.98 -21.60 -31.55
CA GLU A 303 6.26 -21.78 -30.89
C GLU A 303 6.29 -21.13 -29.51
N HIS A 304 5.60 -20.00 -29.34
CA HIS A 304 5.66 -19.22 -28.11
C HIS A 304 4.44 -18.32 -27.90
N ILE A 305 4.02 -18.18 -26.64
CA ILE A 305 3.06 -17.16 -26.22
C ILE A 305 3.67 -16.27 -25.14
N THR A 306 3.57 -14.97 -25.35
CA THR A 306 3.86 -13.95 -24.32
C THR A 306 2.55 -13.33 -23.87
N TYR A 307 2.30 -13.29 -22.57
CA TYR A 307 1.20 -12.51 -22.01
C TYR A 307 1.68 -11.18 -21.47
N VAL A 308 0.84 -10.15 -21.48
CA VAL A 308 1.22 -8.78 -21.10
C VAL A 308 0.03 -7.99 -20.58
N GLY A 309 0.30 -7.05 -19.67
CA GLY A 309 -0.66 -6.05 -19.21
C GLY A 309 -1.50 -6.44 -17.99
N GLY A 310 -1.20 -7.59 -17.39
CA GLY A 310 -1.75 -8.08 -16.13
C GLY A 310 -1.09 -9.41 -15.75
N ASP A 311 -1.30 -9.85 -14.51
CA ASP A 311 -0.78 -11.13 -14.02
C ASP A 311 -1.77 -12.28 -14.34
N VAL A 312 -1.27 -13.53 -14.30
CA VAL A 312 -2.04 -14.74 -14.60
C VAL A 312 -2.07 -15.62 -13.33
N PRO A 313 -3.24 -16.15 -12.92
CA PRO A 313 -3.30 -17.10 -11.81
C PRO A 313 -2.36 -18.28 -12.01
N GLN A 314 -1.57 -18.60 -10.97
CA GLN A 314 -0.46 -19.55 -11.11
C GLN A 314 -0.91 -20.94 -11.60
N LEU A 315 -2.04 -21.44 -11.11
CA LEU A 315 -2.58 -22.74 -11.52
C LEU A 315 -2.89 -22.78 -13.02
N MET A 316 -3.54 -21.73 -13.55
CA MET A 316 -3.88 -21.64 -14.97
C MET A 316 -2.63 -21.56 -15.85
N GLY A 317 -1.68 -20.70 -15.49
CA GLY A 317 -0.43 -20.58 -16.25
C GLY A 317 0.44 -21.83 -16.16
N ASN A 318 0.43 -22.58 -15.05
CA ASN A 318 1.12 -23.87 -14.94
C ASN A 318 0.57 -24.90 -15.93
N VAL A 319 -0.76 -24.96 -16.12
CA VAL A 319 -1.39 -25.85 -17.11
C VAL A 319 -0.89 -25.54 -18.52
N VAL A 320 -0.84 -24.26 -18.88
CA VAL A 320 -0.36 -23.83 -20.20
C VAL A 320 1.15 -24.04 -20.36
N ALA A 321 1.96 -23.63 -19.37
CA ALA A 321 3.41 -23.76 -19.39
C ALA A 321 3.91 -25.21 -19.38
N ALA A 322 3.11 -26.15 -18.87
CA ALA A 322 3.41 -27.58 -18.96
C ALA A 322 3.35 -28.11 -20.40
N LYS A 323 2.58 -27.44 -21.28
CA LYS A 323 2.32 -27.86 -22.67
C LYS A 323 3.09 -27.04 -23.71
N MET A 324 3.33 -25.76 -23.48
CA MET A 324 4.02 -24.90 -24.42
C MET A 324 4.79 -23.74 -23.75
N PRO A 325 5.79 -23.14 -24.43
CA PRO A 325 6.54 -22.01 -23.88
C PRO A 325 5.64 -20.79 -23.61
N LEU A 326 5.57 -20.39 -22.33
CA LEU A 326 4.83 -19.23 -21.83
C LEU A 326 5.79 -18.24 -21.17
N THR A 327 5.66 -16.95 -21.48
CA THR A 327 6.44 -15.87 -20.85
C THR A 327 5.58 -14.66 -20.47
N ASN A 328 6.08 -13.89 -19.52
CA ASN A 328 5.52 -12.62 -19.10
C ASN A 328 6.26 -11.46 -19.76
N GLY A 329 5.53 -10.58 -20.45
CA GLY A 329 6.01 -9.29 -20.93
C GLY A 329 5.60 -8.18 -19.97
N TYR A 330 6.56 -7.42 -19.45
CA TYR A 330 6.34 -6.37 -18.45
C TYR A 330 6.65 -4.98 -19.01
N GLY A 331 5.78 -4.01 -18.71
CA GLY A 331 5.98 -2.63 -19.14
C GLY A 331 4.77 -1.73 -18.94
N ALA A 332 4.98 -0.43 -19.14
CA ALA A 332 3.97 0.63 -19.01
C ALA A 332 4.00 1.58 -20.21
N SER A 333 3.07 2.53 -20.28
CA SER A 333 3.05 3.51 -21.39
C SER A 333 4.23 4.48 -21.31
N GLU A 334 4.75 4.67 -20.09
CA GLU A 334 5.84 5.55 -19.71
C GLU A 334 7.21 4.89 -19.93
N THR A 335 7.31 3.59 -19.68
CA THR A 335 8.56 2.82 -19.75
C THR A 335 8.76 2.10 -21.08
N GLY A 336 7.67 1.81 -21.79
CA GLY A 336 7.66 0.82 -22.87
C GLY A 336 7.68 -0.62 -22.31
N LEU A 337 7.74 -1.61 -23.20
CA LEU A 337 7.93 -3.01 -22.80
C LEU A 337 9.40 -3.22 -22.43
N LEU A 338 9.69 -3.46 -21.15
CA LEU A 338 11.06 -3.60 -20.67
C LEU A 338 11.73 -4.86 -21.23
N ASN A 339 13.03 -4.76 -21.53
CA ASN A 339 13.84 -5.88 -22.02
C ASN A 339 14.03 -6.94 -20.92
N VAL A 340 13.52 -8.16 -21.17
CA VAL A 340 13.61 -9.28 -20.23
C VAL A 340 14.58 -10.32 -20.78
N ILE A 341 15.40 -10.90 -19.89
CA ILE A 341 16.36 -11.95 -20.23
C ILE A 341 15.98 -13.26 -19.56
N HIS A 342 16.32 -14.38 -20.19
CA HIS A 342 16.22 -15.71 -19.62
C HIS A 342 17.63 -16.20 -19.29
N SER A 343 17.90 -16.35 -18.00
CA SER A 343 19.14 -16.90 -17.48
C SER A 343 19.14 -18.44 -17.56
N PRO A 344 20.31 -19.11 -17.59
CA PRO A 344 20.41 -20.57 -17.66
C PRO A 344 19.73 -21.33 -16.51
N ASN A 345 19.58 -20.68 -15.35
CA ASN A 345 18.95 -21.24 -14.15
C ASN A 345 17.41 -21.13 -14.16
N ARG A 346 16.82 -20.54 -15.20
CA ARG A 346 15.37 -20.43 -15.38
C ARG A 346 14.79 -21.74 -15.91
N ASP A 347 13.77 -22.24 -15.24
CA ASP A 347 12.94 -23.35 -15.72
C ASP A 347 11.70 -22.77 -16.43
N PRO A 348 11.56 -22.93 -17.75
CA PRO A 348 10.44 -22.37 -18.50
C PRO A 348 9.08 -22.93 -18.10
N LYS A 349 9.01 -24.09 -17.43
CA LYS A 349 7.73 -24.70 -17.00
C LYS A 349 7.23 -24.18 -15.66
N THR A 350 8.14 -23.78 -14.76
CA THR A 350 7.80 -23.36 -13.39
C THR A 350 8.03 -21.87 -13.15
N ASP A 351 8.95 -21.25 -13.88
CA ASP A 351 9.28 -19.83 -13.76
C ASP A 351 8.66 -18.95 -14.86
N TRP A 352 7.65 -19.46 -15.59
CA TRP A 352 7.05 -18.79 -16.76
C TRP A 352 6.60 -17.34 -16.48
N ARG A 353 6.18 -17.06 -15.24
CA ARG A 353 5.72 -15.74 -14.78
C ARG A 353 6.80 -14.80 -14.26
N TYR A 354 7.99 -15.33 -13.96
CA TYR A 354 9.08 -14.57 -13.38
C TYR A 354 9.90 -13.86 -14.47
N LEU A 355 10.35 -12.67 -14.13
CA LEU A 355 11.07 -11.72 -14.94
C LEU A 355 12.50 -11.60 -14.40
N ASN A 356 13.46 -11.57 -15.31
CA ASN A 356 14.82 -11.11 -15.04
C ASN A 356 15.07 -9.93 -15.98
N PHE A 357 15.18 -8.72 -15.44
CA PHE A 357 15.38 -7.53 -16.25
C PHE A 357 16.81 -7.47 -16.76
N ASN A 358 17.00 -7.01 -18.00
CA ASN A 358 18.34 -6.77 -18.49
C ASN A 358 19.06 -5.75 -17.57
N PRO A 359 20.25 -6.07 -17.02
CA PRO A 359 20.97 -5.18 -16.09
C PRO A 359 21.25 -3.77 -16.64
N ASP A 360 21.31 -3.62 -17.97
CA ASP A 360 21.51 -2.33 -18.61
C ASP A 360 20.29 -1.41 -18.53
N LEU A 361 19.10 -1.91 -18.19
CA LEU A 361 17.92 -1.07 -17.97
C LEU A 361 18.05 -0.16 -16.74
N GLY A 362 18.88 -0.54 -15.77
CA GLY A 362 18.98 0.15 -14.48
C GLY A 362 17.71 0.04 -13.65
N VAL A 363 17.04 -1.11 -13.69
CA VAL A 363 15.93 -1.42 -12.78
C VAL A 363 16.52 -1.88 -11.45
N GLU A 364 16.20 -1.15 -10.39
CA GLU A 364 16.52 -1.48 -9.01
C GLU A 364 15.27 -1.95 -8.28
N MET A 365 15.42 -2.99 -7.46
CA MET A 365 14.35 -3.52 -6.62
C MET A 365 14.47 -2.87 -5.25
N GLN A 366 13.69 -1.82 -5.00
CA GLN A 366 13.70 -1.06 -3.74
C GLN A 366 12.68 -1.65 -2.77
N HIS A 367 13.13 -2.14 -1.62
CA HIS A 367 12.26 -2.81 -0.64
C HIS A 367 11.18 -1.88 -0.07
N VAL A 368 9.93 -2.35 -0.01
CA VAL A 368 8.78 -1.61 0.51
C VAL A 368 8.32 -2.17 1.86
N SER A 369 7.87 -3.43 1.89
CA SER A 369 7.37 -4.09 3.10
C SER A 369 7.37 -5.61 2.94
N GLY A 370 7.65 -6.37 4.02
CA GLY A 370 7.69 -7.83 3.95
C GLY A 370 8.65 -8.31 2.86
N ASP A 371 8.17 -9.16 1.95
CA ASP A 371 8.90 -9.68 0.79
C ASP A 371 8.69 -8.85 -0.49
N GLU A 372 8.01 -7.71 -0.40
CA GLU A 372 7.64 -6.87 -1.54
C GLU A 372 8.66 -5.75 -1.77
N TYR A 373 9.04 -5.59 -3.04
CA TYR A 373 9.99 -4.59 -3.54
C TYR A 373 9.36 -3.83 -4.69
N GLU A 374 9.52 -2.52 -4.74
CA GLU A 374 9.15 -1.73 -5.91
C GLU A 374 10.23 -1.85 -7.00
N ALA A 375 9.80 -2.05 -8.25
CA ALA A 375 10.70 -1.87 -9.39
C ALA A 375 10.88 -0.37 -9.70
N VAL A 376 12.11 0.14 -9.57
CA VAL A 376 12.44 1.56 -9.79
C VAL A 376 13.49 1.66 -10.88
N MET A 377 13.27 2.48 -11.91
CA MET A 377 14.29 2.74 -12.93
C MET A 377 15.18 3.90 -12.50
N VAL A 378 16.49 3.68 -12.40
CA VAL A 378 17.46 4.70 -11.98
C VAL A 378 18.19 5.28 -13.18
N ARG A 379 18.17 6.61 -13.29
CA ARG A 379 18.80 7.34 -14.38
C ARG A 379 20.31 7.33 -14.23
N THR A 380 21.00 6.91 -15.29
CA THR A 380 22.46 7.01 -15.35
C THR A 380 22.92 7.44 -16.74
N PRO A 381 24.06 8.17 -16.87
CA PRO A 381 24.57 8.60 -18.17
C PRO A 381 24.83 7.44 -19.15
N SER A 382 25.23 6.26 -18.65
CA SER A 382 25.48 5.08 -19.48
C SER A 382 24.21 4.41 -20.03
N ARG A 383 23.06 4.60 -19.37
CA ARG A 383 21.80 3.91 -19.70
C ARG A 383 20.73 4.82 -20.33
N VAL A 384 20.92 6.14 -20.26
CA VAL A 384 19.94 7.13 -20.72
C VAL A 384 19.51 6.99 -22.18
N SER A 385 20.33 6.34 -23.02
CA SER A 385 20.05 6.07 -24.45
C SER A 385 18.95 5.04 -24.69
N HIS A 386 18.49 4.32 -23.66
CA HIS A 386 17.43 3.30 -23.75
C HIS A 386 16.43 3.37 -22.59
N GLN A 387 16.46 4.44 -21.78
CA GLN A 387 15.50 4.68 -20.70
C GLN A 387 14.42 5.69 -21.15
N CYS A 388 13.26 5.17 -21.56
CA CYS A 388 12.12 5.96 -22.02
C CYS A 388 11.53 6.94 -20.98
N PRO A 389 11.39 6.59 -19.68
CA PRO A 389 10.72 7.45 -18.71
C PRO A 389 11.32 8.85 -18.60
N PHE A 390 12.65 8.97 -18.69
CA PHE A 390 13.37 10.24 -18.56
C PHE A 390 13.25 11.15 -19.80
N VAL A 391 12.60 10.70 -20.87
CA VAL A 391 12.17 11.58 -21.98
C VAL A 391 10.86 12.30 -21.64
N LEU A 392 9.97 11.58 -20.95
CA LEU A 392 8.65 12.04 -20.53
C LEU A 392 8.75 12.90 -19.27
N PHE A 393 9.66 12.51 -18.37
CA PHE A 393 9.89 13.13 -17.07
C PHE A 393 11.38 13.50 -16.94
N PRO A 394 11.83 14.56 -17.64
CA PRO A 394 13.25 14.89 -17.77
C PRO A 394 13.90 15.35 -16.46
N ASP A 395 13.12 15.75 -15.47
CA ASP A 395 13.64 16.22 -14.17
C ASP A 395 13.85 15.08 -13.17
N LEU A 396 13.29 13.90 -13.43
CA LEU A 396 13.44 12.74 -12.57
C LEU A 396 14.84 12.13 -12.68
N GLN A 397 15.37 11.72 -11.52
CA GLN A 397 16.56 10.86 -11.41
C GLN A 397 16.16 9.39 -11.19
N GLU A 398 15.01 9.15 -10.59
CA GLU A 398 14.44 7.82 -10.42
C GLU A 398 12.99 7.84 -10.90
N TYR A 399 12.58 6.79 -11.59
CA TYR A 399 11.20 6.58 -12.01
C TYR A 399 10.63 5.38 -11.25
N HIS A 400 9.74 5.70 -10.31
CA HIS A 400 8.97 4.75 -9.51
C HIS A 400 7.84 4.15 -10.33
N THR A 401 7.89 2.85 -10.60
CA THR A 401 6.81 2.18 -11.35
C THR A 401 5.54 2.07 -10.53
N ASN A 402 5.64 2.06 -9.20
CA ASN A 402 4.61 1.69 -8.23
C ASN A 402 4.11 0.23 -8.39
N ASP A 403 4.87 -0.61 -9.09
CA ASP A 403 4.63 -2.05 -9.19
C ASP A 403 5.46 -2.78 -8.13
N LEU A 404 4.77 -3.52 -7.25
CA LEU A 404 5.38 -4.36 -6.23
C LEU A 404 5.72 -5.73 -6.82
N MET A 405 6.93 -6.17 -6.53
CA MET A 405 7.58 -7.36 -7.03
C MET A 405 7.98 -8.24 -5.86
N ILE A 406 7.88 -9.55 -6.05
CA ILE A 406 8.33 -10.56 -5.09
C ILE A 406 9.45 -11.37 -5.72
N ARG A 407 10.54 -11.55 -4.99
CA ARG A 407 11.69 -12.35 -5.42
C ARG A 407 11.31 -13.83 -5.45
N HIS A 408 11.83 -14.57 -6.43
CA HIS A 408 11.72 -16.02 -6.47
C HIS A 408 12.38 -16.64 -5.23
N PRO A 409 11.75 -17.61 -4.53
CA PRO A 409 12.26 -18.16 -3.27
C PRO A 409 13.69 -18.74 -3.34
N THR A 410 14.07 -19.30 -4.49
CA THR A 410 15.37 -19.97 -4.68
C THR A 410 16.26 -19.41 -5.79
N LYS A 411 15.81 -18.38 -6.54
CA LYS A 411 16.52 -17.86 -7.74
C LYS A 411 16.60 -16.34 -7.64
N PRO A 412 17.72 -15.78 -7.16
CA PRO A 412 17.76 -14.38 -6.71
C PRO A 412 17.49 -13.36 -7.82
N ASP A 413 17.77 -13.68 -9.07
CA ASP A 413 17.62 -12.76 -10.21
C ASP A 413 16.19 -12.76 -10.79
N LEU A 414 15.31 -13.64 -10.30
CA LEU A 414 13.95 -13.78 -10.80
C LEU A 414 12.95 -13.09 -9.88
N TRP A 415 12.07 -12.30 -10.48
CA TRP A 415 11.07 -11.50 -9.80
C TRP A 415 9.71 -11.66 -10.47
N ARG A 416 8.64 -11.69 -9.70
CA ARG A 416 7.28 -11.66 -10.27
C ARG A 416 6.52 -10.45 -9.75
N PRO A 417 5.63 -9.84 -10.55
CA PRO A 417 4.67 -8.88 -10.05
C PRO A 417 3.80 -9.51 -8.94
N SER A 418 3.47 -8.70 -7.95
CA SER A 418 2.59 -9.04 -6.82
C SER A 418 1.32 -8.18 -6.86
N ALA A 419 1.49 -6.86 -6.79
CA ALA A 419 0.39 -5.89 -6.87
C ALA A 419 0.91 -4.51 -7.26
N ARG A 420 -0.02 -3.56 -7.46
CA ARG A 420 0.29 -2.14 -7.45
C ARG A 420 0.32 -1.63 -6.01
N LEU A 421 1.19 -0.66 -5.72
CA LEU A 421 1.15 0.06 -4.46
C LEU A 421 -0.22 0.72 -4.22
N ASP A 422 -0.86 1.17 -5.30
CA ASP A 422 -2.19 1.80 -5.30
C ASP A 422 -3.36 0.81 -5.08
N ASP A 423 -3.12 -0.50 -5.20
CA ASP A 423 -4.15 -1.55 -5.07
C ASP A 423 -4.24 -2.14 -3.65
N VAL A 424 -3.34 -1.72 -2.75
CA VAL A 424 -3.34 -2.15 -1.36
C VAL A 424 -4.56 -1.59 -0.64
N ILE A 425 -5.41 -2.49 -0.12
CA ILE A 425 -6.59 -2.12 0.66
C ILE A 425 -6.14 -1.76 2.07
N VAL A 426 -6.54 -0.57 2.53
CA VAL A 426 -6.30 -0.11 3.91
C VAL A 426 -7.63 -0.08 4.66
N PHE A 427 -7.77 -0.91 5.68
CA PHE A 427 -8.97 -1.02 6.52
C PHE A 427 -8.99 0.04 7.64
N LEU A 428 -10.14 0.23 8.30
CA LEU A 428 -10.30 1.23 9.39
C LEU A 428 -9.43 0.95 10.61
N ASN A 429 -9.04 -0.30 10.82
CA ASN A 429 -8.09 -0.70 11.87
C ASN A 429 -6.62 -0.38 11.50
N GLY A 430 -6.36 0.19 10.31
CA GLY A 430 -5.04 0.53 9.81
C GLY A 430 -4.29 -0.66 9.18
N GLU A 431 -4.90 -1.85 9.21
CA GLU A 431 -4.33 -3.04 8.59
C GLU A 431 -4.40 -2.94 7.06
N LYS A 432 -3.40 -3.54 6.40
CA LYS A 432 -3.27 -3.51 4.94
C LYS A 432 -3.39 -4.90 4.37
N THR A 433 -4.04 -5.01 3.22
CA THR A 433 -4.16 -6.27 2.49
C THR A 433 -3.91 -6.06 1.01
N ASN A 434 -3.07 -6.93 0.45
CA ASN A 434 -2.97 -7.11 -0.98
C ASN A 434 -4.08 -8.08 -1.44
N PRO A 435 -5.06 -7.61 -2.24
CA PRO A 435 -6.23 -8.42 -2.60
C PRO A 435 -5.99 -9.41 -3.76
N VAL A 436 -4.93 -9.21 -4.55
CA VAL A 436 -4.82 -9.77 -5.90
C VAL A 436 -4.74 -11.31 -5.90
N SER A 437 -4.03 -11.90 -4.93
CA SER A 437 -3.91 -13.36 -4.84
C SER A 437 -5.24 -14.05 -4.55
N MET A 438 -6.08 -13.44 -3.69
CA MET A 438 -7.40 -13.94 -3.36
C MET A 438 -8.33 -13.87 -4.58
N GLU A 439 -8.37 -12.71 -5.25
CA GLU A 439 -9.16 -12.50 -6.47
C GLU A 439 -8.81 -13.53 -7.56
N HIS A 440 -7.51 -13.72 -7.80
CA HIS A 440 -7.02 -14.67 -8.80
C HIS A 440 -7.34 -16.12 -8.45
N HIS A 441 -7.21 -16.51 -7.18
CA HIS A 441 -7.56 -17.86 -6.75
C HIS A 441 -9.04 -18.14 -7.01
N ILE A 442 -9.93 -17.24 -6.57
CA ILE A 442 -11.39 -17.39 -6.74
C ILE A 442 -11.76 -17.47 -8.23
N VAL A 443 -11.19 -16.62 -9.09
CA VAL A 443 -11.43 -16.68 -10.55
C VAL A 443 -10.91 -18.00 -11.13
N SER A 444 -9.76 -18.50 -10.67
CA SER A 444 -9.11 -19.68 -11.25
C SER A 444 -9.85 -20.99 -10.98
N VAL A 445 -10.50 -21.09 -9.82
CA VAL A 445 -11.21 -22.29 -9.37
C VAL A 445 -12.65 -22.35 -9.91
N ASN A 446 -13.22 -21.22 -10.34
CA ASN A 446 -14.63 -21.10 -10.70
C ASN A 446 -14.83 -20.69 -12.17
N PRO A 447 -15.07 -21.64 -13.11
CA PRO A 447 -15.19 -21.35 -14.55
C PRO A 447 -16.30 -20.38 -14.97
N GLY A 448 -17.28 -20.09 -14.09
CA GLY A 448 -18.35 -19.13 -14.34
C GLY A 448 -18.04 -17.69 -13.95
N VAL A 449 -16.95 -17.45 -13.22
CA VAL A 449 -16.58 -16.12 -12.72
C VAL A 449 -15.71 -15.41 -13.75
N THR A 450 -16.20 -14.30 -14.31
CA THR A 450 -15.52 -13.52 -15.35
C THR A 450 -14.75 -12.32 -14.79
N GLY A 451 -15.00 -11.95 -13.53
CA GLY A 451 -14.28 -10.91 -12.81
C GLY A 451 -14.51 -11.02 -11.30
N CYS A 452 -13.49 -10.70 -10.51
CA CYS A 452 -13.58 -10.74 -9.05
C CYS A 452 -12.71 -9.62 -8.48
N LEU A 453 -13.25 -8.86 -7.52
CA LEU A 453 -12.52 -7.83 -6.79
C LEU A 453 -12.79 -7.95 -5.29
N VAL A 454 -11.73 -7.96 -4.50
CA VAL A 454 -11.83 -7.74 -3.06
C VAL A 454 -11.88 -6.24 -2.82
N VAL A 455 -12.81 -5.81 -1.98
CA VAL A 455 -13.07 -4.41 -1.64
C VAL A 455 -13.12 -4.26 -0.12
N GLY A 456 -13.18 -3.04 0.39
CA GLY A 456 -13.25 -2.79 1.84
C GLY A 456 -12.26 -1.76 2.37
N ALA A 457 -11.71 -0.91 1.50
CA ALA A 457 -10.95 0.26 1.95
C ALA A 457 -11.83 1.11 2.88
N GLN A 458 -11.25 1.57 4.00
CA GLN A 458 -11.98 2.31 5.03
C GLN A 458 -13.21 1.56 5.57
N ARG A 459 -13.19 0.22 5.57
CA ARG A 459 -14.15 -0.65 6.27
C ARG A 459 -13.44 -1.48 7.33
N PHE A 460 -14.21 -2.09 8.23
CA PHE A 460 -13.67 -3.04 9.21
C PHE A 460 -13.44 -4.44 8.63
N GLN A 461 -14.08 -4.75 7.50
CA GLN A 461 -14.03 -6.06 6.87
C GLN A 461 -13.96 -5.94 5.35
N ALA A 462 -13.26 -6.89 4.73
CA ALA A 462 -13.27 -7.09 3.28
C ALA A 462 -14.63 -7.58 2.76
N ALA A 463 -15.02 -7.12 1.58
CA ALA A 463 -16.14 -7.64 0.82
C ALA A 463 -15.67 -8.11 -0.56
N LEU A 464 -16.49 -8.91 -1.24
CA LEU A 464 -16.17 -9.49 -2.52
C LEU A 464 -17.20 -9.05 -3.56
N VAL A 465 -16.74 -8.42 -4.64
CA VAL A 465 -17.57 -8.14 -5.81
C VAL A 465 -17.25 -9.17 -6.87
N VAL A 466 -18.28 -9.91 -7.32
CA VAL A 466 -18.15 -11.03 -8.24
C VAL A 466 -18.96 -10.76 -9.50
N GLU A 467 -18.32 -10.89 -10.65
CA GLU A 467 -18.97 -10.88 -11.96
C GLU A 467 -19.03 -12.31 -12.51
N ILE A 468 -20.22 -12.71 -12.94
CA ILE A 468 -20.52 -14.03 -13.49
C ILE A 468 -20.98 -13.89 -14.93
N GLY A 469 -20.47 -14.74 -15.81
CA GLY A 469 -20.92 -14.78 -17.21
C GLY A 469 -22.33 -15.37 -17.32
N GLY A 470 -23.29 -14.64 -17.90
CA GLY A 470 -24.63 -15.17 -18.20
C GLY A 470 -25.79 -14.20 -17.95
N LYS A 471 -26.99 -14.78 -17.73
CA LYS A 471 -28.23 -14.04 -17.43
C LYS A 471 -28.23 -13.49 -15.99
N PRO A 472 -29.05 -12.46 -15.69
CA PRO A 472 -29.15 -11.91 -14.33
C PRO A 472 -29.55 -12.99 -13.33
N LEU A 473 -28.81 -13.12 -12.23
CA LEU A 473 -29.13 -14.06 -11.16
C LEU A 473 -30.36 -13.56 -10.39
N SER A 474 -31.39 -14.41 -10.27
CA SER A 474 -32.47 -14.17 -9.31
C SER A 474 -31.96 -14.27 -7.88
N VAL A 475 -32.75 -13.85 -6.89
CA VAL A 475 -32.36 -13.92 -5.46
C VAL A 475 -31.99 -15.36 -5.05
N ASN A 476 -32.76 -16.35 -5.52
CA ASN A 476 -32.48 -17.76 -5.23
C ASN A 476 -31.21 -18.25 -5.92
N ASP A 477 -30.94 -17.78 -7.14
CA ASP A 477 -29.72 -18.14 -7.88
C ASP A 477 -28.47 -17.52 -7.23
N ARG A 478 -28.58 -16.32 -6.62
CA ARG A 478 -27.49 -15.68 -5.89
C ARG A 478 -27.05 -16.49 -4.66
N ALA A 479 -28.01 -17.01 -3.89
CA ALA A 479 -27.70 -17.83 -2.71
C ALA A 479 -27.00 -19.14 -3.10
N ALA A 480 -27.54 -19.85 -4.09
CA ALA A 480 -26.93 -21.07 -4.63
C ALA A 480 -25.52 -20.81 -5.19
N MET A 481 -25.32 -19.65 -5.83
CA MET A 481 -24.02 -19.25 -6.37
C MET A 481 -23.02 -18.92 -5.26
N ILE A 482 -23.43 -18.27 -4.17
CA ILE A 482 -22.55 -18.06 -3.00
C ILE A 482 -22.05 -19.41 -2.47
N ASP A 483 -22.95 -20.39 -2.32
CA ASP A 483 -22.58 -21.74 -1.85
C ASP A 483 -21.63 -22.45 -2.82
N GLN A 484 -21.80 -22.24 -4.13
CA GLN A 484 -20.89 -22.75 -5.14
C GLN A 484 -19.48 -22.12 -5.05
N LEU A 485 -19.39 -20.81 -4.83
CA LEU A 485 -18.10 -20.10 -4.72
C LEU A 485 -17.42 -20.31 -3.37
N TRP A 486 -18.19 -20.63 -2.33
CA TRP A 486 -17.74 -20.67 -0.94
C TRP A 486 -16.48 -21.51 -0.70
N PRO A 487 -16.31 -22.72 -1.27
CA PRO A 487 -15.11 -23.51 -1.05
C PRO A 487 -13.82 -22.78 -1.44
N SER A 488 -13.82 -22.09 -2.59
CA SER A 488 -12.65 -21.31 -3.05
C SER A 488 -12.42 -20.04 -2.22
N ILE A 489 -13.50 -19.43 -1.71
CA ILE A 489 -13.41 -18.27 -0.82
C ILE A 489 -12.85 -18.70 0.53
N GLU A 490 -13.25 -19.86 1.05
CA GLU A 490 -12.78 -20.43 2.31
C GLU A 490 -11.29 -20.82 2.23
N GLU A 491 -10.86 -21.42 1.12
CA GLU A 491 -9.44 -21.67 0.85
C GLU A 491 -8.64 -20.35 0.84
N ALA A 492 -9.12 -19.32 0.14
CA ALA A 492 -8.48 -18.00 0.14
C ALA A 492 -8.49 -17.32 1.53
N ASN A 493 -9.56 -17.48 2.30
CA ASN A 493 -9.68 -16.97 3.68
C ASN A 493 -8.72 -17.65 4.65
N SER A 494 -8.35 -18.91 4.40
CA SER A 494 -7.43 -19.67 5.27
C SER A 494 -5.99 -19.14 5.22
N VAL A 495 -5.60 -18.53 4.11
CA VAL A 495 -4.25 -18.00 3.87
C VAL A 495 -4.15 -16.48 3.99
N CYS A 496 -5.28 -15.76 4.00
CA CYS A 496 -5.29 -14.31 4.18
C CYS A 496 -5.36 -13.90 5.66
N PRO A 497 -4.89 -12.69 6.02
CA PRO A 497 -5.05 -12.14 7.36
C PRO A 497 -6.53 -12.07 7.78
N ALA A 498 -6.82 -12.15 9.08
CA ALA A 498 -8.20 -12.20 9.58
C ALA A 498 -9.07 -11.02 9.09
N HIS A 499 -8.53 -9.81 9.04
CA HIS A 499 -9.23 -8.60 8.55
C HIS A 499 -9.56 -8.63 7.05
N ALA A 500 -8.91 -9.50 6.28
CA ALA A 500 -9.11 -9.69 4.85
C ALA A 500 -10.12 -10.81 4.51
N ARG A 501 -10.67 -11.50 5.51
CA ARG A 501 -11.56 -12.64 5.28
C ARG A 501 -12.94 -12.21 4.82
N ILE A 502 -13.41 -12.84 3.75
CA ILE A 502 -14.75 -12.63 3.17
C ILE A 502 -15.78 -13.49 3.88
N VAL A 503 -16.93 -12.92 4.23
CA VAL A 503 -18.10 -13.66 4.74
C VAL A 503 -19.24 -13.67 3.72
N LYS A 504 -20.14 -14.66 3.79
CA LYS A 504 -21.24 -14.81 2.80
C LYS A 504 -22.11 -13.56 2.64
N SER A 505 -22.36 -12.84 3.74
CA SER A 505 -23.15 -11.60 3.72
C SER A 505 -22.44 -10.43 3.01
N HIS A 506 -21.13 -10.55 2.76
CA HIS A 506 -20.31 -9.52 2.13
C HIS A 506 -19.92 -9.91 0.69
N ILE A 507 -20.80 -10.65 0.00
CA ILE A 507 -20.63 -11.01 -1.41
C ILE A 507 -21.66 -10.26 -2.26
N LEU A 508 -21.18 -9.41 -3.15
CA LEU A 508 -21.98 -8.65 -4.11
C LEU A 508 -21.80 -9.24 -5.52
N PHE A 509 -22.89 -9.62 -6.17
CA PHE A 509 -22.87 -9.94 -7.60
C PHE A 509 -23.22 -8.72 -8.44
N THR A 510 -22.40 -8.46 -9.45
CA THR A 510 -22.68 -7.48 -10.51
C THR A 510 -23.93 -7.88 -11.32
N SER A 511 -24.56 -6.93 -12.01
CA SER A 511 -25.62 -7.24 -12.98
C SER A 511 -25.08 -7.26 -14.42
N PRO A 512 -25.65 -8.07 -15.33
CA PRO A 512 -25.25 -8.08 -16.74
C PRO A 512 -25.41 -6.73 -17.45
N GLU A 513 -26.32 -5.87 -16.97
CA GLU A 513 -26.55 -4.51 -17.47
C GLU A 513 -25.48 -3.52 -16.98
N LYS A 514 -24.71 -3.88 -15.95
CA LYS A 514 -23.67 -3.06 -15.33
C LYS A 514 -22.37 -3.86 -15.12
N PRO A 515 -21.76 -4.47 -16.14
CA PRO A 515 -20.56 -5.29 -15.93
C PRO A 515 -19.39 -4.48 -15.38
N MET A 516 -18.40 -5.15 -14.80
CA MET A 516 -17.15 -4.51 -14.38
C MET A 516 -16.46 -3.86 -15.60
N PRO A 517 -16.13 -2.56 -15.52
CA PRO A 517 -15.44 -1.86 -16.59
C PRO A 517 -14.08 -2.51 -16.83
N ARG A 518 -13.78 -2.76 -18.11
CA ARG A 518 -12.53 -3.36 -18.54
C ARG A 518 -11.75 -2.39 -19.41
N SER A 519 -10.43 -2.41 -19.25
CA SER A 519 -9.52 -1.69 -20.13
C SER A 519 -9.61 -2.24 -21.56
N GLY A 520 -8.99 -1.55 -22.52
CA GLY A 520 -8.95 -2.08 -23.89
C GLY A 520 -8.18 -3.40 -24.04
N LYS A 521 -7.47 -3.85 -23.00
CA LYS A 521 -6.83 -5.18 -22.90
C LYS A 521 -7.72 -6.25 -22.25
N GLY A 522 -8.93 -5.91 -21.80
CA GLY A 522 -9.84 -6.85 -21.12
C GLY A 522 -9.61 -7.00 -19.61
N THR A 523 -8.66 -6.28 -19.02
CA THR A 523 -8.41 -6.29 -17.56
C THR A 523 -9.43 -5.43 -16.81
N VAL A 524 -9.91 -5.90 -15.66
CA VAL A 524 -10.86 -5.16 -14.80
C VAL A 524 -10.20 -3.88 -14.28
N GLN A 525 -10.91 -2.75 -14.37
CA GLN A 525 -10.46 -1.45 -13.88
C GLN A 525 -10.94 -1.21 -12.44
N ARG A 526 -10.19 -1.69 -11.42
CA ARG A 526 -10.57 -1.65 -9.98
C ARG A 526 -11.17 -0.31 -9.55
N ALA A 527 -10.46 0.81 -9.71
CA ALA A 527 -10.95 2.11 -9.25
C ALA A 527 -12.26 2.55 -9.92
N MET A 528 -12.45 2.21 -11.20
CA MET A 528 -13.69 2.52 -11.91
C MET A 528 -14.82 1.59 -11.47
N THR A 529 -14.53 0.29 -11.26
CA THR A 529 -15.50 -0.66 -10.69
C THR A 529 -15.96 -0.20 -9.32
N LEU A 530 -15.04 0.14 -8.41
CA LEU A 530 -15.35 0.66 -7.07
C LEU A 530 -16.25 1.89 -7.15
N LYS A 531 -15.94 2.83 -8.05
CA LYS A 531 -16.74 4.04 -8.24
C LYS A 531 -18.14 3.77 -8.79
N ILE A 532 -18.30 2.90 -9.79
CA ILE A 532 -19.65 2.62 -10.31
C ILE A 532 -20.48 1.80 -9.33
N TYR A 533 -19.85 0.94 -8.53
CA TYR A 533 -20.50 0.07 -7.54
C TYR A 533 -20.53 0.66 -6.13
N GLU A 534 -20.13 1.93 -5.96
CA GLU A 534 -20.01 2.58 -4.65
C GLU A 534 -21.29 2.46 -3.83
N GLN A 535 -22.44 2.74 -4.44
CA GLN A 535 -23.73 2.66 -3.76
C GLN A 535 -24.11 1.22 -3.43
N GLU A 536 -23.89 0.26 -4.32
CA GLU A 536 -24.20 -1.15 -4.06
C GLU A 536 -23.27 -1.77 -3.02
N ILE A 537 -22.00 -1.35 -2.97
CA ILE A 537 -21.05 -1.75 -1.93
C ILE A 537 -21.46 -1.13 -0.60
N GLU A 538 -21.84 0.16 -0.57
CA GLU A 538 -22.37 0.80 0.63
C GLU A 538 -23.64 0.09 1.12
N ASN A 539 -24.58 -0.19 0.23
CA ASN A 539 -25.78 -0.95 0.54
C ASN A 539 -25.45 -2.36 1.02
N LEU A 540 -24.46 -3.04 0.44
CA LEU A 540 -24.00 -4.35 0.89
C LEU A 540 -23.53 -4.28 2.34
N TYR A 541 -22.72 -3.28 2.71
CA TYR A 541 -22.30 -3.11 4.11
C TYR A 541 -23.47 -2.74 5.02
N GLN A 542 -24.37 -1.86 4.59
CA GLN A 542 -25.58 -1.51 5.37
C GLN A 542 -26.55 -2.69 5.53
N ASP A 543 -26.72 -3.50 4.49
CA ASP A 543 -27.61 -4.64 4.50
C ASP A 543 -26.96 -5.84 5.19
N ALA A 544 -25.63 -5.99 5.13
CA ALA A 544 -24.90 -6.93 5.97
C ALA A 544 -24.99 -6.51 7.45
N ASP A 545 -24.95 -5.21 7.74
CA ASP A 545 -25.22 -4.67 9.07
C ASP A 545 -26.66 -4.99 9.50
N LYS A 546 -27.67 -4.77 8.65
CA LYS A 546 -29.08 -5.13 8.93
C LYS A 546 -29.34 -6.64 8.97
N LEU A 547 -28.70 -7.45 8.13
CA LEU A 547 -28.78 -8.91 8.14
C LEU A 547 -28.10 -9.46 9.38
N SER A 548 -27.02 -8.82 9.85
CA SER A 548 -26.46 -9.11 11.17
C SER A 548 -27.41 -8.73 12.30
N GLU A 549 -28.30 -7.74 12.11
CA GLU A 549 -29.41 -7.42 13.02
C GLU A 549 -30.61 -8.39 12.88
N ILE A 550 -30.88 -8.96 11.70
CA ILE A 550 -31.97 -9.92 11.43
C ILE A 550 -31.59 -11.35 11.82
N ASP A 551 -30.38 -11.84 11.54
CA ASP A 551 -29.88 -13.11 12.07
C ASP A 551 -29.75 -13.03 13.60
N ALA A 552 -29.44 -11.84 14.14
CA ALA A 552 -29.55 -11.58 15.57
C ALA A 552 -30.97 -11.64 16.14
N SER A 553 -31.98 -11.48 15.29
CA SER A 553 -33.39 -11.64 15.67
C SER A 553 -33.88 -13.11 15.61
N GLN A 554 -33.12 -14.03 15.01
CA GLN A 554 -33.50 -15.47 14.94
C GLN A 554 -33.11 -16.27 16.18
N LEU A 555 -32.10 -15.84 16.93
CA LEU A 555 -31.84 -16.33 18.28
C LEU A 555 -32.75 -15.54 19.23
N PRO A 556 -33.86 -16.14 19.75
CA PRO A 556 -34.73 -15.44 20.69
C PRO A 556 -33.91 -15.10 21.94
N GLY A 557 -33.51 -13.84 22.04
CA GLY A 557 -32.80 -13.34 23.20
C GLY A 557 -33.70 -13.34 24.44
N PRO A 558 -33.10 -13.33 25.64
CA PRO A 558 -33.87 -13.32 26.88
C PRO A 558 -34.73 -12.06 27.07
N GLY A 559 -34.58 -11.02 26.24
CA GLY A 559 -35.38 -9.79 26.26
C GLY A 559 -35.00 -8.81 27.36
N GLY A 560 -33.98 -9.16 28.15
CA GLY A 560 -33.48 -8.43 29.30
C GLY A 560 -32.25 -9.13 29.89
N VAL A 561 -31.79 -8.68 31.05
CA VAL A 561 -30.58 -9.21 31.73
C VAL A 561 -30.84 -9.64 33.17
N GLU A 562 -32.09 -9.90 33.53
CA GLU A 562 -32.52 -10.26 34.88
C GLU A 562 -32.18 -11.71 35.25
N ASP A 563 -32.04 -12.59 34.26
CA ASP A 563 -31.75 -14.01 34.43
C ASP A 563 -30.33 -14.31 33.91
N ALA A 564 -29.37 -14.39 34.84
CA ALA A 564 -27.97 -14.62 34.52
C ALA A 564 -27.73 -15.91 33.73
N THR A 565 -28.53 -16.96 33.97
CA THR A 565 -28.40 -18.24 33.27
C THR A 565 -28.81 -18.09 31.81
N LYS A 566 -29.94 -17.43 31.54
CA LYS A 566 -30.38 -17.18 30.16
C LYS A 566 -29.47 -16.19 29.42
N VAL A 567 -28.89 -15.22 30.12
CA VAL A 567 -27.91 -14.29 29.56
C VAL A 567 -26.63 -15.04 29.17
N ALA A 568 -26.10 -15.92 30.05
CA ALA A 568 -24.94 -16.75 29.74
C ALA A 568 -25.21 -17.70 28.57
N GLU A 569 -26.35 -18.39 28.56
CA GLU A 569 -26.75 -19.25 27.44
C GLU A 569 -26.84 -18.46 26.12
N TYR A 570 -27.39 -17.25 26.16
CA TYR A 570 -27.50 -16.38 25.00
C TYR A 570 -26.15 -15.84 24.52
N ILE A 571 -25.25 -15.43 25.42
CA ILE A 571 -23.89 -15.01 25.07
C ILE A 571 -23.14 -16.17 24.43
N LYS A 572 -23.21 -17.37 25.03
CA LYS A 572 -22.57 -18.57 24.49
C LYS A 572 -23.11 -18.91 23.10
N ALA A 573 -24.44 -18.92 22.92
CA ALA A 573 -25.06 -19.16 21.62
C ALA A 573 -24.67 -18.09 20.59
N SER A 574 -24.63 -16.82 20.98
CA SER A 574 -24.25 -15.70 20.11
C SER A 574 -22.79 -15.81 19.66
N LEU A 575 -21.87 -16.19 20.56
CA LEU A 575 -20.47 -16.36 20.21
C LEU A 575 -20.23 -17.58 19.34
N LEU A 576 -20.87 -18.71 19.62
CA LEU A 576 -20.79 -19.89 18.75
C LEU A 576 -21.32 -19.58 17.34
N ALA A 577 -22.39 -18.80 17.24
CA ALA A 577 -22.95 -18.36 15.96
C ALA A 577 -22.01 -17.41 15.20
N VAL A 578 -21.33 -16.49 15.89
CA VAL A 578 -20.41 -15.52 15.26
C VAL A 578 -19.06 -16.12 14.87
N THR A 579 -18.55 -17.05 15.67
CA THR A 579 -17.18 -17.58 15.54
C THR A 579 -17.12 -18.92 14.80
N GLY A 580 -18.21 -19.69 14.79
CA GLY A 580 -18.23 -21.06 14.28
C GLY A 580 -17.48 -22.07 15.15
N TRP A 581 -17.11 -21.71 16.38
CA TRP A 581 -16.44 -22.62 17.31
C TRP A 581 -17.33 -23.80 17.75
N SER A 582 -16.72 -24.90 18.19
CA SER A 582 -17.48 -25.99 18.82
C SER A 582 -17.85 -25.61 20.26
N ALA A 583 -18.99 -26.12 20.74
CA ALA A 583 -19.44 -25.89 22.12
C ALA A 583 -18.43 -26.38 23.19
N GLU A 584 -17.57 -27.33 22.81
CA GLU A 584 -16.49 -27.90 23.64
C GLU A 584 -15.30 -26.95 23.78
N THR A 585 -15.14 -25.99 22.86
CA THR A 585 -14.04 -25.02 22.86
C THR A 585 -14.31 -23.83 23.80
N LEU A 586 -15.58 -23.59 24.12
CA LEU A 586 -16.05 -22.39 24.84
C LEU A 586 -16.37 -22.76 26.30
N THR A 587 -15.38 -22.62 27.18
CA THR A 587 -15.54 -22.73 28.64
C THR A 587 -15.94 -21.39 29.25
N ASP A 588 -16.36 -21.39 30.51
CA ASP A 588 -16.95 -20.21 31.13
C ASP A 588 -15.89 -19.13 31.48
N GLU A 589 -14.63 -19.55 31.63
CA GLU A 589 -13.49 -18.73 32.02
C GLU A 589 -12.48 -18.44 30.89
N GLU A 590 -12.61 -19.09 29.72
CA GLU A 590 -11.64 -18.91 28.64
C GLU A 590 -11.75 -17.54 27.99
N ASN A 591 -10.60 -16.90 27.72
CA ASN A 591 -10.54 -15.60 27.07
C ASN A 591 -10.72 -15.77 25.56
N TRP A 592 -11.81 -15.26 25.02
CA TRP A 592 -12.17 -15.46 23.62
C TRP A 592 -11.14 -14.89 22.63
N PHE A 593 -10.38 -13.87 23.00
CA PHE A 593 -9.33 -13.33 22.13
C PHE A 593 -8.14 -14.30 21.98
N ASN A 594 -7.88 -15.15 22.98
CA ASN A 594 -6.89 -16.22 22.89
C ASN A 594 -7.35 -17.34 21.95
N LEU A 595 -8.67 -17.55 21.85
CA LEU A 595 -9.31 -18.47 20.92
C LEU A 595 -9.45 -17.90 19.50
N GLY A 596 -8.96 -16.67 19.27
CA GLY A 596 -8.97 -16.03 17.96
C GLY A 596 -10.20 -15.17 17.67
N LEU A 597 -10.93 -14.71 18.70
CA LEU A 597 -11.97 -13.68 18.53
C LEU A 597 -11.33 -12.39 18.00
N ASP A 598 -11.75 -11.91 16.84
CA ASP A 598 -11.24 -10.68 16.24
C ASP A 598 -12.17 -9.47 16.46
N SER A 599 -11.74 -8.28 16.04
CA SER A 599 -12.50 -7.04 16.22
C SER A 599 -13.83 -7.02 15.48
N LEU A 600 -13.91 -7.68 14.32
CA LEU A 600 -15.14 -7.77 13.55
C LEU A 600 -16.12 -8.69 14.25
N GLN A 601 -15.67 -9.88 14.66
CA GLN A 601 -16.47 -10.81 15.45
C GLN A 601 -16.94 -10.17 16.75
N THR A 602 -16.12 -9.33 17.38
CA THR A 602 -16.49 -8.55 18.56
C THR A 602 -17.61 -7.55 18.27
N ILE A 603 -17.54 -6.83 17.14
CA ILE A 603 -18.60 -5.89 16.72
C ILE A 603 -19.90 -6.65 16.44
N THR A 604 -19.85 -7.77 15.72
CA THR A 604 -21.01 -8.60 15.40
C THR A 604 -21.64 -9.19 16.67
N ALA A 605 -20.83 -9.73 17.57
CA ALA A 605 -21.29 -10.22 18.88
C ALA A 605 -21.92 -9.09 19.70
N THR A 606 -21.36 -7.88 19.68
CA THR A 606 -21.94 -6.72 20.37
C THR A 606 -23.34 -6.39 19.84
N ARG A 607 -23.55 -6.44 18.53
CA ARG A 607 -24.85 -6.17 17.90
C ARG A 607 -25.89 -7.23 18.29
N LEU A 608 -25.51 -8.51 18.27
CA LEU A 608 -26.34 -9.62 18.75
C LEU A 608 -26.80 -9.41 20.19
N LEU A 609 -25.85 -9.11 21.07
CA LEU A 609 -26.11 -8.89 22.48
C LEU A 609 -26.97 -7.63 22.74
N ARG A 610 -26.77 -6.54 21.98
CA ARG A 610 -27.65 -5.35 22.06
C ARG A 610 -29.10 -5.72 21.83
N HIS A 611 -29.36 -6.48 20.77
CA HIS A 611 -30.71 -6.82 20.35
C HIS A 611 -31.36 -7.82 21.31
N GLY A 612 -30.70 -8.96 21.55
CA GLY A 612 -31.29 -10.04 22.36
C GLY A 612 -31.40 -9.75 23.86
N LEU A 613 -30.57 -8.84 24.37
CA LEU A 613 -30.61 -8.42 25.78
C LEU A 613 -31.33 -7.09 26.01
N ASN A 614 -31.80 -6.43 24.94
CA ASN A 614 -32.45 -5.11 24.96
C ASN A 614 -31.60 -4.02 25.63
N ILE A 615 -30.30 -3.96 25.29
CA ILE A 615 -29.34 -2.96 25.79
C ILE A 615 -28.81 -2.12 24.63
N PRO A 616 -29.51 -1.04 24.20
CA PRO A 616 -29.13 -0.26 23.03
C PRO A 616 -27.80 0.49 23.18
N THR A 617 -27.33 0.71 24.41
CA THR A 617 -26.09 1.44 24.73
C THR A 617 -24.86 0.53 24.88
N LEU A 618 -25.00 -0.79 24.72
CA LEU A 618 -23.88 -1.74 24.88
C LEU A 618 -22.80 -1.47 23.84
N SER A 619 -21.55 -1.16 24.20
CA SER A 619 -20.48 -0.89 23.23
C SER A 619 -19.55 -2.11 23.07
N PRO A 620 -18.80 -2.22 21.94
CA PRO A 620 -17.81 -3.28 21.77
C PRO A 620 -16.77 -3.32 22.89
N ASN A 621 -16.49 -2.16 23.50
CA ASN A 621 -15.60 -2.04 24.65
C ASN A 621 -16.04 -2.91 25.84
N VAL A 622 -17.35 -3.18 25.99
CA VAL A 622 -17.85 -4.06 27.06
C VAL A 622 -17.39 -5.51 26.86
N ILE A 623 -17.29 -5.99 25.63
CA ILE A 623 -16.76 -7.33 25.32
C ILE A 623 -15.24 -7.36 25.49
N TYR A 624 -14.53 -6.33 25.02
CA TYR A 624 -13.07 -6.21 25.21
C TYR A 624 -12.65 -6.20 26.69
N LEU A 625 -13.46 -5.57 27.55
CA LEU A 625 -13.23 -5.48 28.99
C LEU A 625 -13.76 -6.70 29.78
N ASN A 626 -14.54 -7.58 29.16
CA ASN A 626 -15.13 -8.76 29.81
C ASN A 626 -15.08 -9.95 28.83
N PRO A 627 -13.88 -10.47 28.51
CA PRO A 627 -13.66 -11.37 27.38
C PRO A 627 -13.97 -12.85 27.67
N THR A 628 -14.75 -13.13 28.73
CA THR A 628 -15.13 -14.49 29.15
C THR A 628 -16.63 -14.56 29.41
N LEU A 629 -17.20 -15.77 29.38
CA LEU A 629 -18.65 -15.96 29.54
C LEU A 629 -19.11 -15.48 30.91
N THR A 630 -18.36 -15.84 31.95
CA THR A 630 -18.62 -15.45 33.33
C THR A 630 -18.54 -13.93 33.52
N THR A 631 -17.47 -13.28 33.02
CA THR A 631 -17.27 -11.84 33.22
C THR A 631 -18.29 -11.01 32.44
N LEU A 632 -18.60 -11.39 31.19
CA LEU A 632 -19.58 -10.65 30.38
C LEU A 632 -21.00 -10.80 30.91
N THR A 633 -21.40 -12.02 31.31
CA THR A 633 -22.71 -12.27 31.94
C THR A 633 -22.88 -11.40 33.19
N HIS A 634 -21.87 -11.37 34.05
CA HIS A 634 -21.90 -10.55 35.26
C HIS A 634 -21.88 -9.04 34.95
N ALA A 635 -21.12 -8.61 33.94
CA ALA A 635 -21.07 -7.21 33.52
C ALA A 635 -22.43 -6.71 32.98
N LEU A 636 -23.10 -7.53 32.16
CA LEU A 636 -24.40 -7.24 31.55
C LEU A 636 -25.54 -7.26 32.57
N HIS A 637 -25.55 -8.23 33.49
CA HIS A 637 -26.50 -8.25 34.60
C HIS A 637 -26.37 -7.00 35.49
N ASN A 638 -25.16 -6.45 35.64
CA ASN A 638 -24.93 -5.21 36.38
C ASN A 638 -25.26 -3.94 35.58
N PHE A 639 -25.33 -4.03 34.25
CA PHE A 639 -25.61 -2.92 33.32
C PHE A 639 -27.04 -2.38 33.46
N HIS A 640 -28.01 -3.24 33.83
CA HIS A 640 -29.42 -2.87 34.01
C HIS A 640 -29.77 -2.45 35.45
N LYS A 641 -28.96 -2.81 36.45
CA LYS A 641 -29.24 -2.48 37.86
C LYS A 641 -28.92 -1.04 38.26
N LYS A 642 -28.27 -0.22 37.42
CA LYS A 642 -27.63 1.04 37.88
C LYS A 642 -27.56 2.15 36.82
N SER A 643 -28.60 2.99 36.71
CA SER A 643 -28.47 4.33 36.10
C SER A 643 -27.92 5.40 37.06
N GLU A 644 -27.48 5.05 38.26
CA GLU A 644 -26.80 5.99 39.20
C GLU A 644 -25.55 5.42 39.90
N GLU A 645 -25.10 4.20 39.59
CA GLU A 645 -23.90 3.60 40.21
C GLU A 645 -22.85 3.11 39.17
N SER A 646 -22.78 3.76 38.00
CA SER A 646 -22.05 3.24 36.82
C SER A 646 -20.55 3.60 36.74
N ALA A 647 -20.08 4.72 37.32
CA ALA A 647 -18.66 5.10 37.23
C ALA A 647 -17.77 4.36 38.24
N LYS A 648 -18.23 4.22 39.50
CA LYS A 648 -17.45 3.59 40.59
C LYS A 648 -17.26 2.09 40.38
N ALA A 649 -18.29 1.40 39.86
CA ALA A 649 -18.21 -0.03 39.57
C ALA A 649 -17.32 -0.32 38.35
N ALA A 650 -17.40 0.49 37.28
CA ALA A 650 -16.50 0.38 36.13
C ALA A 650 -15.05 0.64 36.54
N LYS A 651 -14.83 1.69 37.36
CA LYS A 651 -13.53 1.99 37.97
C LYS A 651 -12.97 0.78 38.73
N GLN A 652 -13.80 0.14 39.56
CA GLN A 652 -13.39 -1.02 40.36
C GLN A 652 -13.00 -2.23 39.50
N ARG A 653 -13.71 -2.50 38.39
CA ARG A 653 -13.37 -3.60 37.49
C ARG A 653 -12.02 -3.41 36.81
N VAL A 654 -11.72 -2.19 36.32
CA VAL A 654 -10.44 -1.90 35.69
C VAL A 654 -9.29 -2.05 36.69
N LEU A 655 -9.48 -1.62 37.94
CA LEU A 655 -8.50 -1.82 39.01
C LEU A 655 -8.31 -3.31 39.33
N GLN A 656 -9.41 -4.07 39.39
CA GLN A 656 -9.35 -5.51 39.65
C GLN A 656 -8.60 -6.25 38.54
N GLU A 657 -8.90 -6.00 37.26
CA GLU A 657 -8.22 -6.62 36.12
C GLU A 657 -6.72 -6.30 36.13
N ARG A 658 -6.35 -5.04 36.43
CA ARG A 658 -4.96 -4.62 36.62
C ARG A 658 -4.28 -5.41 37.73
N ASP A 659 -4.93 -5.52 38.88
CA ASP A 659 -4.37 -6.17 40.06
C ASP A 659 -4.23 -7.69 39.87
N GLU A 660 -5.22 -8.34 39.26
CA GLU A 660 -5.18 -9.77 38.92
C GLU A 660 -4.03 -10.09 37.95
N LEU A 661 -3.90 -9.30 36.87
CA LEU A 661 -2.82 -9.49 35.90
C LEU A 661 -1.44 -9.24 36.54
N PHE A 662 -1.32 -8.24 37.41
CA PHE A 662 -0.09 -8.01 38.17
C PHE A 662 0.23 -9.20 39.10
N GLN A 663 -0.76 -9.72 39.83
CA GLN A 663 -0.54 -10.89 40.71
C GLN A 663 -0.09 -12.12 39.91
N GLU A 664 -0.76 -12.41 38.79
CA GLU A 664 -0.39 -13.50 37.88
C GLU A 664 1.09 -13.41 37.45
N LEU A 665 1.49 -12.25 36.93
CA LEU A 665 2.81 -12.04 36.37
C LEU A 665 3.90 -11.94 37.43
N SER A 666 3.60 -11.30 38.57
CA SER A 666 4.56 -11.20 39.68
C SER A 666 4.88 -12.58 40.28
N GLY A 667 3.95 -13.52 40.24
CA GLY A 667 4.18 -14.92 40.65
C GLY A 667 5.18 -15.68 39.77
N ARG A 668 5.47 -15.19 38.56
CA ARG A 668 6.46 -15.76 37.62
C ARG A 668 7.84 -15.11 37.73
N VAL A 669 8.01 -14.13 38.62
CA VAL A 669 9.30 -13.47 38.86
C VAL A 669 10.15 -14.35 39.78
N GLU A 670 11.29 -14.80 39.28
CA GLU A 670 12.22 -15.71 39.96
C GLU A 670 13.51 -14.99 40.32
N ILE A 671 13.63 -14.52 41.57
CA ILE A 671 14.87 -13.91 42.09
C ILE A 671 15.58 -14.92 43.01
N PRO A 672 16.81 -15.38 42.67
CA PRO A 672 17.56 -16.28 43.54
C PRO A 672 17.90 -15.63 44.88
N ASN A 673 17.89 -16.41 45.97
CA ASN A 673 18.30 -15.96 47.32
C ASN A 673 19.81 -15.63 47.46
N VAL A 674 20.59 -15.76 46.37
CA VAL A 674 22.05 -15.58 46.39
C VAL A 674 22.38 -14.14 46.01
N GLN A 675 22.87 -13.37 47.00
CA GLN A 675 23.36 -12.01 46.79
C GLN A 675 24.70 -12.02 46.03
N ASN A 676 24.66 -12.03 44.69
CA ASN A 676 25.86 -11.71 43.89
C ASN A 676 26.16 -10.21 44.02
N THR A 677 26.94 -9.86 45.04
CA THR A 677 27.28 -8.49 45.46
C THR A 677 28.57 -7.99 44.79
N SER A 678 28.67 -8.14 43.47
CA SER A 678 29.67 -7.39 42.71
C SER A 678 29.16 -5.96 42.49
N ASN A 679 29.27 -5.10 43.52
CA ASN A 679 28.94 -3.67 43.42
C ASN A 679 29.98 -2.87 42.61
N THR A 680 31.02 -3.51 42.09
CA THR A 680 32.04 -2.86 41.26
C THR A 680 31.45 -2.60 39.87
N PRO A 681 31.32 -1.33 39.44
CA PRO A 681 30.85 -1.03 38.09
C PRO A 681 31.78 -1.69 37.07
N PRO A 682 31.23 -2.32 36.01
CA PRO A 682 32.05 -2.99 35.01
C PRO A 682 32.90 -1.96 34.25
N ALA A 683 34.12 -2.35 33.87
CA ALA A 683 35.03 -1.47 33.12
C ALA A 683 34.53 -1.15 31.70
N ALA A 684 33.68 -2.02 31.15
CA ALA A 684 33.00 -1.84 29.87
C ALA A 684 31.61 -2.50 29.93
N HIS A 685 30.67 -1.98 29.12
CA HIS A 685 29.29 -2.43 29.08
C HIS A 685 29.00 -3.23 27.83
N THR A 686 28.36 -4.39 28.01
CA THR A 686 27.62 -5.08 26.95
C THR A 686 26.13 -4.82 27.15
N ALA A 687 25.53 -4.11 26.21
CA ALA A 687 24.14 -3.66 26.31
C ALA A 687 23.19 -4.55 25.50
N ILE A 688 22.02 -4.83 26.07
CA ILE A 688 20.86 -5.37 25.36
C ILE A 688 19.91 -4.21 25.09
N LEU A 689 19.57 -3.96 23.83
CA LEU A 689 18.59 -2.95 23.43
C LEU A 689 17.41 -3.64 22.76
N THR A 690 16.21 -3.49 23.33
CA THR A 690 14.99 -3.96 22.67
C THR A 690 14.34 -2.84 21.88
N GLY A 691 13.82 -3.15 20.69
CA GLY A 691 13.10 -2.16 19.88
C GLY A 691 14.03 -1.13 19.25
N SER A 692 15.25 -1.53 18.87
CA SER A 692 16.25 -0.64 18.28
C SER A 692 15.81 -0.05 16.94
N THR A 693 14.85 -0.68 16.24
CA THR A 693 14.27 -0.20 14.98
C THR A 693 13.07 0.73 15.17
N GLY A 694 12.72 1.15 16.40
CA GLY A 694 11.72 2.19 16.66
C GLY A 694 12.31 3.60 16.51
N GLN A 695 11.49 4.66 16.43
CA GLN A 695 12.03 6.04 16.29
C GLN A 695 13.01 6.37 17.44
N LEU A 696 12.55 6.25 18.69
CA LEU A 696 13.40 6.47 19.87
C LEU A 696 14.53 5.44 19.96
N GLY A 697 14.25 4.18 19.62
CA GLY A 697 15.24 3.10 19.65
C GLY A 697 16.42 3.32 18.69
N THR A 698 16.17 3.95 17.54
CA THR A 698 17.22 4.32 16.59
C THR A 698 18.17 5.36 17.17
N HIS A 699 17.63 6.40 17.82
CA HIS A 699 18.44 7.40 18.49
C HIS A 699 19.17 6.85 19.74
N ILE A 700 18.52 5.95 20.51
CA ILE A 700 19.19 5.24 21.63
C ILE A 700 20.38 4.42 21.12
N LEU A 701 20.23 3.67 20.01
CA LEU A 701 21.36 2.92 19.46
C LEU A 701 22.51 3.83 19.05
N ASN A 702 22.21 4.96 18.38
CA ASN A 702 23.24 5.93 18.00
C ASN A 702 23.97 6.49 19.24
N SER A 703 23.21 6.90 20.26
CA SER A 703 23.78 7.41 21.52
C SER A 703 24.65 6.37 22.24
N LEU A 704 24.25 5.09 22.26
CA LEU A 704 25.07 4.01 22.82
C LEU A 704 26.39 3.82 22.07
N LEU A 705 26.38 3.91 20.73
CA LEU A 705 27.58 3.77 19.91
C LEU A 705 28.59 4.90 20.12
N GLU A 706 28.13 6.08 20.51
CA GLU A 706 28.98 7.23 20.84
C GLU A 706 29.69 7.10 22.19
N ARG A 707 29.29 6.14 23.05
CA ARG A 707 29.93 5.91 24.35
C ARG A 707 31.10 4.93 24.21
N SER A 708 32.29 5.34 24.64
CA SER A 708 33.48 4.49 24.63
C SER A 708 33.41 3.37 25.66
N GLU A 709 32.63 3.54 26.74
CA GLU A 709 32.45 2.51 27.77
C GLU A 709 31.47 1.41 27.33
N VAL A 710 30.76 1.55 26.21
CA VAL A 710 29.86 0.50 25.69
C VAL A 710 30.61 -0.32 24.65
N GLU A 711 31.06 -1.53 24.98
CA GLU A 711 31.86 -2.34 24.07
C GLU A 711 31.01 -2.94 22.94
N HIS A 712 29.87 -3.52 23.28
CA HIS A 712 29.00 -4.22 22.33
C HIS A 712 27.52 -4.05 22.64
N ILE A 713 26.69 -4.04 21.59
CA ILE A 713 25.24 -3.84 21.69
C ILE A 713 24.50 -4.97 20.98
N TYR A 714 23.73 -5.75 21.73
CA TYR A 714 22.82 -6.77 21.22
C TYR A 714 21.41 -6.20 21.07
N CYS A 715 20.99 -6.01 19.82
CA CYS A 715 19.67 -5.55 19.45
C CYS A 715 18.70 -6.73 19.34
N LEU A 716 17.75 -6.84 20.28
CA LEU A 716 16.74 -7.91 20.29
C LEU A 716 15.41 -7.40 19.71
N ASN A 717 15.05 -7.90 18.52
CA ASN A 717 13.89 -7.43 17.75
C ASN A 717 13.03 -8.60 17.27
N ARG A 718 11.73 -8.38 17.04
CA ARG A 718 10.75 -9.43 16.66
C ARG A 718 10.95 -10.03 15.26
N ASP A 719 11.81 -9.44 14.45
CA ASP A 719 11.92 -9.70 13.02
C ASP A 719 13.38 -9.92 12.64
N GLU A 720 13.61 -10.80 11.68
CA GLU A 720 14.93 -11.16 11.13
C GLU A 720 15.56 -10.00 10.36
N ASN A 721 14.77 -9.12 9.74
CA ASN A 721 15.23 -7.97 8.96
C ASN A 721 15.53 -6.72 9.80
N ALA A 722 15.71 -6.89 11.12
CA ALA A 722 15.97 -5.81 12.06
C ALA A 722 17.19 -4.94 11.69
N ARG A 723 18.28 -5.59 11.22
CA ARG A 723 19.51 -4.91 10.82
C ARG A 723 19.26 -3.91 9.68
N ASP A 724 18.66 -4.36 8.59
CA ASP A 724 18.48 -3.54 7.39
C ASP A 724 17.50 -2.39 7.64
N ARG A 725 16.45 -2.62 8.43
CA ARG A 725 15.55 -1.54 8.86
C ARG A 725 16.28 -0.49 9.69
N GLN A 726 17.20 -0.91 10.56
CA GLN A 726 17.94 0.03 11.37
C GLN A 726 18.91 0.86 10.53
N LEU A 727 19.64 0.24 9.60
CA LEU A 727 20.56 0.94 8.71
C LEU A 727 19.82 1.96 7.82
N LYS A 728 18.70 1.57 7.21
CA LYS A 728 17.87 2.47 6.39
C LYS A 728 17.34 3.65 7.21
N ARG A 729 16.84 3.39 8.42
CA ARG A 729 16.27 4.44 9.27
C ARG A 729 17.36 5.39 9.80
N GLY A 730 18.51 4.85 10.22
CA GLY A 730 19.66 5.65 10.61
C GLY A 730 20.11 6.60 9.50
N ALA A 731 20.20 6.10 8.26
CA ALA A 731 20.51 6.91 7.08
C ALA A 731 19.44 7.98 6.79
N ALA A 732 18.15 7.63 6.89
CA ALA A 732 17.05 8.60 6.71
C ALA A 732 17.04 9.73 7.74
N TYR A 733 17.56 9.48 8.94
CA TYR A 733 17.74 10.47 10.00
C TYR A 733 19.09 11.19 9.95
N GLY A 734 19.93 10.91 8.93
CA GLY A 734 21.26 11.49 8.81
C GLY A 734 22.19 11.14 9.98
N LEU A 735 21.97 10.01 10.64
CA LEU A 735 22.80 9.53 11.74
C LEU A 735 24.08 8.87 11.20
N ALA A 736 25.09 8.74 12.07
CA ALA A 736 26.33 8.08 11.70
C ALA A 736 26.08 6.61 11.29
N PRO A 737 26.82 6.07 10.32
CA PRO A 737 26.75 4.66 9.98
C PRO A 737 27.00 3.79 11.21
N VAL A 738 26.20 2.75 11.38
CA VAL A 738 26.35 1.80 12.49
C VAL A 738 27.65 1.03 12.33
N ASP A 739 28.50 1.08 13.37
CA ASP A 739 29.67 0.21 13.46
C ASP A 739 29.22 -1.23 13.78
N GLU A 740 29.10 -2.04 12.73
CA GLU A 740 28.64 -3.42 12.84
C GLU A 740 29.59 -4.34 13.63
N ALA A 741 30.83 -3.91 13.89
CA ALA A 741 31.72 -4.65 14.78
C ALA A 741 31.24 -4.58 16.24
N ARG A 742 30.51 -3.51 16.61
CA ARG A 742 30.00 -3.25 17.96
C ARG A 742 28.50 -3.50 18.11
N VAL A 743 27.81 -3.96 17.06
CA VAL A 743 26.36 -4.20 17.08
C VAL A 743 26.00 -5.55 16.49
N THR A 744 25.12 -6.28 17.16
CA THR A 744 24.55 -7.52 16.64
C THR A 744 23.03 -7.48 16.73
N PHE A 745 22.35 -7.84 15.65
CA PHE A 745 20.89 -7.91 15.59
C PHE A 745 20.45 -9.37 15.64
N TRP A 746 19.57 -9.70 16.60
CA TRP A 746 18.97 -11.02 16.71
C TRP A 746 17.45 -10.95 16.74
N LYS A 747 16.83 -11.93 16.08
CA LYS A 747 15.40 -12.19 16.21
C LYS A 747 15.13 -12.73 17.62
N ALA A 748 14.19 -12.12 18.33
CA ALA A 748 13.82 -12.47 19.68
C ALA A 748 12.29 -12.37 19.86
N ASP A 749 11.73 -13.29 20.65
CA ASP A 749 10.37 -13.21 21.17
C ASP A 749 10.45 -13.12 22.69
N LEU A 750 10.33 -11.89 23.20
CA LEU A 750 10.51 -11.61 24.62
C LEU A 750 9.41 -12.27 25.48
N SER A 751 8.27 -12.67 24.92
CA SER A 751 7.21 -13.37 25.67
C SER A 751 7.63 -14.79 26.09
N GLN A 752 8.62 -15.36 25.41
CA GLN A 752 9.19 -16.66 25.74
C GLN A 752 10.21 -16.56 26.88
N VAL A 753 10.26 -17.57 27.75
CA VAL A 753 11.17 -17.62 28.92
C VAL A 753 12.64 -17.47 28.53
N ASN A 754 13.04 -18.03 27.39
CA ASN A 754 14.39 -17.93 26.82
C ASN A 754 14.58 -16.68 25.92
N LEU A 755 13.69 -15.70 25.98
CA LEU A 755 13.63 -14.52 25.11
C LEU A 755 13.49 -14.86 23.61
N GLY A 756 13.11 -16.11 23.28
CA GLY A 756 13.05 -16.61 21.91
C GLY A 756 14.43 -16.76 21.24
N LEU A 757 15.51 -16.76 22.02
CA LEU A 757 16.89 -16.87 21.54
C LEU A 757 17.36 -18.32 21.44
N GLN A 758 18.35 -18.56 20.58
CA GLN A 758 19.04 -19.84 20.54
C GLN A 758 19.84 -20.07 21.85
N PRO A 759 20.03 -21.33 22.29
CA PRO A 759 20.68 -21.62 23.57
C PRO A 759 22.07 -21.00 23.73
N ASP A 760 22.86 -20.98 22.66
CA ASP A 760 24.20 -20.38 22.62
C ASP A 760 24.16 -18.85 22.73
N GLN A 761 23.20 -18.20 22.06
CA GLN A 761 22.96 -16.76 22.14
C GLN A 761 22.54 -16.35 23.56
N LEU A 762 21.59 -17.08 24.15
CA LEU A 762 21.12 -16.83 25.51
C LEU A 762 22.27 -16.99 26.52
N GLN A 763 23.03 -18.09 26.42
CA GLN A 763 24.18 -18.33 27.29
C GLN A 763 25.22 -17.20 27.16
N LYS A 764 25.50 -16.75 25.93
CA LYS A 764 26.41 -15.63 25.69
C LYS A 764 25.93 -14.37 26.39
N LEU A 765 24.66 -14.01 26.27
CA LEU A 765 24.09 -12.84 26.95
C LEU A 765 24.13 -13.00 28.47
N GLN A 766 23.80 -14.18 29.01
CA GLN A 766 23.85 -14.44 30.46
C GLN A 766 25.26 -14.29 31.05
N GLN A 767 26.30 -14.51 30.24
CA GLN A 767 27.70 -14.37 30.66
C GLN A 767 28.26 -12.95 30.50
N THR A 768 27.76 -12.19 29.52
CA THR A 768 28.41 -10.95 29.08
C THR A 768 27.58 -9.69 29.30
N ALA A 769 26.24 -9.78 29.29
CA ALA A 769 25.39 -8.60 29.38
C ALA A 769 25.53 -7.92 30.76
N THR A 770 25.68 -6.61 30.74
CA THR A 770 25.77 -5.76 31.94
C THR A 770 24.62 -4.75 32.04
N LEU A 771 23.91 -4.53 30.93
CA LEU A 771 22.87 -3.52 30.80
C LEU A 771 21.76 -4.00 29.88
N VAL A 772 20.52 -3.72 30.24
CA VAL A 772 19.31 -3.92 29.44
C VAL A 772 18.57 -2.58 29.35
N ILE A 773 18.41 -2.06 28.14
CA ILE A 773 17.50 -0.95 27.85
C ILE A 773 16.27 -1.53 27.16
N HIS A 774 15.18 -1.64 27.92
CA HIS A 774 13.92 -2.16 27.41
C HIS A 774 13.04 -1.04 26.87
N ASN A 775 13.12 -0.80 25.56
CA ASN A 775 12.36 0.23 24.85
C ASN A 775 11.21 -0.34 23.98
N ALA A 776 11.28 -1.61 23.58
CA ALA A 776 10.25 -2.25 22.76
C ALA A 776 8.87 -2.23 23.44
N TRP A 777 7.95 -1.43 22.94
CA TRP A 777 6.54 -1.42 23.35
C TRP A 777 5.65 -0.98 22.20
N THR A 778 4.46 -1.56 22.05
CA THR A 778 3.45 -1.09 21.09
C THR A 778 2.74 0.13 21.68
N VAL A 779 2.62 1.22 20.92
CA VAL A 779 1.84 2.40 21.35
C VAL A 779 0.47 2.35 20.67
N ASN A 780 -0.53 1.88 21.39
CA ASN A 780 -1.93 1.86 20.94
C ASN A 780 -2.87 2.06 22.12
N PHE A 781 -3.56 3.20 22.17
CA PHE A 781 -4.43 3.59 23.28
C PHE A 781 -5.80 2.91 23.25
N ASN A 782 -6.14 2.18 22.17
CA ASN A 782 -7.44 1.52 22.01
C ASN A 782 -7.45 0.06 22.47
N LEU A 783 -6.27 -0.52 22.77
CA LEU A 783 -6.16 -1.90 23.24
C LEU A 783 -6.51 -2.00 24.73
N SER A 784 -7.13 -3.12 25.13
CA SER A 784 -7.31 -3.47 26.55
C SER A 784 -5.97 -3.85 27.17
N VAL A 785 -5.89 -3.85 28.51
CA VAL A 785 -4.65 -4.23 29.22
C VAL A 785 -4.25 -5.68 28.94
N ALA A 786 -5.22 -6.58 28.78
CA ALA A 786 -4.99 -7.98 28.44
C ALA A 786 -4.20 -8.17 27.13
N SER A 787 -4.42 -7.32 26.12
CA SER A 787 -3.67 -7.36 24.85
C SER A 787 -2.17 -7.07 25.00
N PHE A 788 -1.75 -6.46 26.13
CA PHE A 788 -0.34 -6.19 26.44
C PHE A 788 0.33 -7.31 27.24
N LYS A 789 -0.36 -8.43 27.49
CA LYS A 789 0.19 -9.57 28.22
C LYS A 789 1.54 -10.06 27.66
N PRO A 790 1.74 -10.23 26.33
CA PRO A 790 3.04 -10.64 25.80
C PRO A 790 4.19 -9.66 26.10
N GLN A 791 3.92 -8.34 26.11
CA GLN A 791 4.91 -7.32 26.46
C GLN A 791 5.24 -7.35 27.95
N LEU A 792 4.22 -7.56 28.79
CA LEU A 792 4.38 -7.71 30.24
C LEU A 792 5.14 -9.00 30.60
N GLU A 793 4.87 -10.11 29.90
CA GLU A 793 5.68 -11.33 29.98
C GLU A 793 7.13 -11.06 29.58
N GLY A 794 7.35 -10.25 28.55
CA GLY A 794 8.67 -9.73 28.20
C GLY A 794 9.39 -9.04 29.34
N VAL A 795 8.69 -8.23 30.14
CA VAL A 795 9.26 -7.60 31.34
C VAL A 795 9.64 -8.65 32.38
N VAL A 796 8.76 -9.62 32.66
CA VAL A 796 9.04 -10.73 33.59
C VAL A 796 10.26 -11.53 33.13
N ASN A 797 10.33 -11.90 31.86
CA ASN A 797 11.42 -12.71 31.31
C ASN A 797 12.75 -11.94 31.32
N LEU A 798 12.75 -10.62 31.07
CA LEU A 798 13.94 -9.78 31.20
C LEU A 798 14.39 -9.59 32.65
N ILE A 799 13.44 -9.50 33.60
CA ILE A 799 13.72 -9.52 35.04
C ILE A 799 14.40 -10.83 35.42
N ASN A 800 13.83 -11.97 35.03
CA ASN A 800 14.37 -13.29 35.34
C ASN A 800 15.73 -13.51 34.68
N PHE A 801 15.89 -13.12 33.41
CA PHE A 801 17.18 -13.12 32.73
C PHE A 801 18.23 -12.34 33.51
N SER A 802 17.88 -11.13 33.98
CA SER A 802 18.82 -10.27 34.70
C SER A 802 19.16 -10.82 36.08
N ALA A 803 18.21 -11.46 36.76
CA ALA A 803 18.43 -12.11 38.05
C ALA A 803 19.33 -13.36 37.94
N GLN A 804 19.29 -14.07 36.82
CA GLN A 804 20.04 -15.32 36.60
C GLN A 804 21.39 -15.12 35.89
N ALA A 805 21.58 -14.02 35.18
CA ALA A 805 22.81 -13.71 34.48
C ALA A 805 23.97 -13.46 35.46
N THR A 806 25.19 -13.85 35.05
CA THR A 806 26.39 -13.87 35.89
C THR A 806 26.78 -12.47 36.40
N LEU A 807 26.58 -11.47 35.55
CA LEU A 807 26.91 -10.07 35.83
C LEU A 807 25.71 -9.25 36.32
N SER A 808 24.56 -9.89 36.54
CA SER A 808 23.31 -9.26 36.99
C SER A 808 23.01 -7.94 36.27
N PRO A 809 22.77 -7.96 34.94
CA PRO A 809 22.65 -6.78 34.13
C PRO A 809 21.55 -5.87 34.65
N ARG A 810 21.83 -4.57 34.63
CA ARG A 810 20.91 -3.55 35.10
C ARG A 810 19.81 -3.34 34.08
N ILE A 811 18.60 -3.04 34.54
CA ILE A 811 17.46 -2.84 33.64
C ILE A 811 16.99 -1.40 33.70
N LEU A 812 17.03 -0.69 32.58
CA LEU A 812 16.28 0.55 32.38
C LEU A 812 15.08 0.29 31.48
N PHE A 813 13.87 0.42 32.03
CA PHE A 813 12.65 0.36 31.25
C PHE A 813 12.19 1.75 30.80
N VAL A 814 11.92 1.89 29.51
CA VAL A 814 11.31 3.11 28.96
C VAL A 814 9.79 3.04 29.19
N SER A 815 9.34 3.67 30.27
CA SER A 815 7.93 3.85 30.61
C SER A 815 7.37 5.14 29.99
N SER A 816 6.14 5.50 30.36
CA SER A 816 5.41 6.67 29.87
C SER A 816 4.81 7.43 31.05
N ILE A 817 4.74 8.75 30.97
CA ILE A 817 4.00 9.56 31.95
C ILE A 817 2.52 9.15 32.06
N SER A 818 1.98 8.49 31.02
CA SER A 818 0.61 7.97 31.02
C SER A 818 0.36 6.93 32.11
N SER A 819 1.38 6.24 32.63
CA SER A 819 1.22 5.24 33.70
C SER A 819 0.68 5.82 35.01
N VAL A 820 0.88 7.12 35.22
CA VAL A 820 0.46 7.85 36.42
C VAL A 820 -0.53 8.97 36.12
N LEU A 821 -1.01 9.07 34.88
CA LEU A 821 -2.02 10.05 34.47
C LEU A 821 -3.33 9.77 35.21
N GLY A 822 -3.89 10.81 35.85
CA GLY A 822 -5.06 10.69 36.74
C GLY A 822 -4.73 10.41 38.20
N ASN A 823 -3.46 10.20 38.56
CA ASN A 823 -3.04 10.31 39.95
C ASN A 823 -3.18 11.76 40.42
N ARG A 824 -3.62 11.95 41.67
CA ARG A 824 -3.80 13.25 42.29
C ARG A 824 -3.19 13.23 43.68
N THR A 825 -2.42 14.25 43.99
CA THR A 825 -1.72 14.44 45.27
C THR A 825 -2.16 15.78 45.87
N ASP A 826 -2.12 15.88 47.20
CA ASP A 826 -2.42 17.14 47.89
C ASP A 826 -1.44 18.27 47.53
N THR A 827 -0.24 17.90 47.08
CA THR A 827 0.80 18.82 46.63
C THR A 827 0.67 19.25 45.17
N GLY A 828 -0.18 18.60 44.38
CA GLY A 828 -0.24 18.77 42.92
C GLY A 828 1.04 18.35 42.18
N LEU A 829 1.85 17.49 42.83
CA LEU A 829 3.14 17.01 42.34
C LEU A 829 3.20 15.48 42.44
N THR A 830 3.38 14.81 41.30
CA THR A 830 3.60 13.37 41.25
C THR A 830 5.07 13.05 41.52
N PRO A 831 5.42 12.32 42.59
CA PRO A 831 6.81 12.10 42.99
C PRO A 831 7.54 11.07 42.12
N GLU A 832 8.87 11.17 42.11
CA GLU A 832 9.79 10.21 41.48
C GLU A 832 9.94 8.96 42.36
N SER A 833 8.86 8.20 42.44
CA SER A 833 8.75 6.92 43.13
C SER A 833 7.74 6.00 42.43
N LEU A 834 7.72 4.74 42.83
CA LEU A 834 6.65 3.83 42.45
C LEU A 834 5.33 4.35 43.04
N ILE A 835 4.32 4.54 42.20
CA ILE A 835 3.03 5.14 42.60
C ILE A 835 1.98 4.05 42.61
N THR A 836 1.39 3.80 43.78
CA THR A 836 0.16 3.00 43.87
C THR A 836 -1.03 3.93 43.83
N THR A 837 -1.93 3.74 42.86
CA THR A 837 -3.12 4.60 42.72
C THR A 837 -4.41 3.78 42.68
N GLU A 838 -5.45 4.33 43.30
CA GLU A 838 -6.83 3.82 43.21
C GLU A 838 -7.58 4.44 42.02
N ASN A 839 -6.94 5.28 41.21
CA ASN A 839 -7.50 5.78 39.96
C ASN A 839 -7.00 4.92 38.79
N PRO A 840 -7.89 4.37 37.95
CA PRO A 840 -7.46 3.61 36.79
C PRO A 840 -6.76 4.54 35.81
N ALA A 841 -5.76 4.00 35.13
CA ALA A 841 -5.11 4.70 34.02
C ALA A 841 -6.12 4.93 32.88
N PRO A 842 -5.90 5.93 32.01
CA PRO A 842 -6.90 6.36 31.02
C PRO A 842 -7.21 5.30 29.94
N ASN A 843 -6.34 4.31 29.74
CA ASN A 843 -6.50 3.25 28.74
C ASN A 843 -5.57 2.05 29.01
N GLY A 844 -5.70 0.96 28.25
CA GLY A 844 -4.92 -0.26 28.43
C GLY A 844 -3.41 -0.10 28.21
N TYR A 845 -2.97 0.78 27.31
CA TYR A 845 -1.54 1.12 27.16
C TYR A 845 -0.97 1.69 28.46
N ALA A 846 -1.67 2.68 29.04
CA ALA A 846 -1.26 3.31 30.28
C ALA A 846 -1.25 2.31 31.45
N THR A 847 -2.28 1.46 31.55
CA THR A 847 -2.33 0.38 32.55
C THR A 847 -1.19 -0.62 32.36
N SER A 848 -0.82 -0.98 31.13
CA SER A 848 0.30 -1.89 30.87
C SER A 848 1.64 -1.32 31.35
N LYS A 849 1.89 -0.02 31.12
CA LYS A 849 3.10 0.65 31.61
C LYS A 849 3.14 0.70 33.14
N TYR A 850 1.99 0.96 33.77
CA TYR A 850 1.86 0.90 35.24
C TYR A 850 2.22 -0.49 35.80
N ILE A 851 1.71 -1.57 35.20
CA ILE A 851 2.00 -2.94 35.64
C ILE A 851 3.49 -3.25 35.46
N ALA A 852 4.10 -2.85 34.33
CA ALA A 852 5.53 -3.03 34.11
C ALA A 852 6.41 -2.31 35.16
N GLU A 853 6.05 -1.09 35.55
CA GLU A 853 6.71 -0.37 36.66
C GLU A 853 6.60 -1.15 37.97
N HIS A 854 5.42 -1.72 38.25
CA HIS A 854 5.17 -2.51 39.46
C HIS A 854 5.91 -3.84 39.47
N LEU A 855 6.06 -4.50 38.32
CA LEU A 855 6.86 -5.73 38.20
C LEU A 855 8.34 -5.47 38.52
N LEU A 856 8.91 -4.37 38.01
CA LEU A 856 10.28 -3.96 38.36
C LEU A 856 10.41 -3.60 39.84
N GLY A 857 9.42 -2.90 40.41
CA GLY A 857 9.39 -2.60 41.84
C GLY A 857 9.30 -3.85 42.71
N TYR A 858 8.45 -4.79 42.32
CA TYR A 858 8.29 -6.09 42.98
C TYR A 858 9.58 -6.93 42.94
N ALA A 859 10.28 -6.92 41.80
CA ALA A 859 11.56 -7.59 41.65
C ALA A 859 12.66 -6.94 42.50
N ALA A 860 12.71 -5.59 42.53
CA ALA A 860 13.66 -4.85 43.36
C ALA A 860 13.49 -5.16 44.86
N GLN A 861 12.23 -5.21 45.34
CA GLN A 861 11.92 -5.61 46.73
C GLN A 861 12.38 -7.03 47.07
N ARG A 862 12.53 -7.91 46.07
CA ARG A 862 13.04 -9.29 46.22
C ARG A 862 14.54 -9.42 46.02
N GLY A 863 15.26 -8.32 45.80
CA GLY A 863 16.71 -8.31 45.70
C GLY A 863 17.27 -8.18 44.29
N LEU A 864 16.44 -7.93 43.26
CA LEU A 864 16.96 -7.53 41.95
C LEU A 864 17.66 -6.16 42.09
N SER A 865 18.98 -6.15 41.93
CA SER A 865 19.77 -4.94 42.03
C SER A 865 19.77 -4.16 40.72
N GLY A 866 19.73 -2.83 40.80
CA GLY A 866 19.94 -1.96 39.64
C GLY A 866 18.82 -1.96 38.60
N SER A 867 17.56 -1.96 39.04
CA SER A 867 16.41 -1.68 38.18
C SER A 867 16.03 -0.20 38.17
N ALA A 868 15.60 0.28 37.02
CA ALA A 868 15.12 1.64 36.85
C ALA A 868 14.01 1.70 35.79
N PHE A 869 13.16 2.71 35.89
CA PHE A 869 12.25 3.06 34.80
C PHE A 869 12.15 4.57 34.63
N ALA A 870 12.04 4.98 33.37
CA ALA A 870 11.93 6.37 32.98
C ALA A 870 10.53 6.63 32.40
N ARG A 871 9.71 7.43 33.08
CA ARG A 871 8.43 7.90 32.56
C ARG A 871 8.70 9.02 31.55
N VAL A 872 8.62 8.68 30.28
CA VAL A 872 8.88 9.61 29.17
C VAL A 872 7.66 10.48 28.90
N GLY A 873 7.85 11.80 28.87
CA GLY A 873 6.83 12.78 28.49
C GLY A 873 6.63 12.87 26.97
N GLN A 874 6.17 14.03 26.48
CA GLN A 874 6.05 14.24 25.04
C GLN A 874 7.44 14.27 24.39
N VAL A 875 7.65 13.33 23.47
CA VAL A 875 8.85 13.28 22.63
C VAL A 875 8.64 14.18 21.41
N ALA A 876 9.51 15.17 21.23
CA ALA A 876 9.49 16.06 20.07
C ALA A 876 10.45 15.57 18.97
N GLY A 877 10.36 16.18 17.78
CA GLY A 877 11.28 15.92 16.68
C GLY A 877 12.75 16.21 17.04
N PRO A 878 13.71 15.63 16.31
CA PRO A 878 15.13 15.90 16.52
C PRO A 878 15.46 17.35 16.21
N ILE A 879 16.51 17.87 16.84
CA ILE A 879 17.00 19.24 16.65
C ILE A 879 18.44 19.28 16.10
N ARG A 880 19.22 18.21 16.28
CA ARG A 880 20.61 18.07 15.82
C ARG A 880 20.74 17.41 14.45
N SER A 881 19.74 16.62 14.06
CA SER A 881 19.75 15.86 12.81
C SER A 881 18.46 16.06 12.00
N PRO A 882 18.47 15.73 10.70
CA PRO A 882 17.23 15.50 9.96
C PRO A 882 16.41 14.41 10.65
N GLY A 883 15.09 14.55 10.61
CA GLY A 883 14.19 13.51 11.11
C GLY A 883 12.82 14.05 11.41
N LEU A 884 11.80 13.37 10.90
CA LEU A 884 10.43 13.86 10.94
C LEU A 884 9.75 13.50 12.26
N TRP A 885 9.31 14.51 13.03
CA TRP A 885 8.29 14.29 14.05
C TRP A 885 7.01 13.86 13.35
N ASN A 886 6.54 12.65 13.64
CA ASN A 886 5.45 11.97 12.93
C ASN A 886 4.23 12.89 12.68
N LYS A 887 3.95 13.20 11.40
CA LYS A 887 2.84 14.09 10.96
C LYS A 887 1.45 13.65 11.46
N SER A 888 1.29 12.40 11.90
CA SER A 888 0.04 11.87 12.44
C SER A 888 -0.16 12.10 13.95
N GLU A 889 0.85 12.62 14.67
CA GLU A 889 0.71 12.98 16.08
C GLU A 889 -0.08 14.29 16.25
N TRP A 890 -0.54 14.54 17.48
CA TRP A 890 -1.50 15.60 17.77
C TRP A 890 -0.99 17.00 17.40
N LEU A 891 0.27 17.35 17.72
CA LEU A 891 0.81 18.69 17.46
C LEU A 891 1.06 18.95 15.96
N PRO A 892 1.72 18.05 15.20
CA PRO A 892 1.78 18.15 13.75
C PRO A 892 0.38 18.24 13.12
N SER A 893 -0.59 17.47 13.64
CA SER A 893 -1.98 17.51 13.15
C SER A 893 -2.63 18.87 13.38
N VAL A 894 -2.44 19.51 14.54
CA VAL A 894 -2.89 20.89 14.81
C VAL A 894 -2.24 21.85 13.81
N THR A 895 -0.93 21.74 13.61
CA THR A 895 -0.16 22.65 12.76
C THR A 895 -0.60 22.57 11.29
N LEU A 896 -0.66 21.35 10.73
CA LEU A 896 -1.05 21.11 9.35
C LEU A 896 -2.51 21.50 9.08
N SER A 897 -3.42 21.13 9.99
CA SER A 897 -4.85 21.48 9.85
C SER A 897 -5.10 22.97 9.98
N SER A 898 -4.28 23.69 10.76
CA SER A 898 -4.40 25.14 10.90
C SER A 898 -4.17 25.89 9.59
N VAL A 899 -3.33 25.37 8.69
CA VAL A 899 -3.12 25.94 7.34
C VAL A 899 -4.37 25.84 6.48
N HIS A 900 -5.10 24.72 6.60
CA HIS A 900 -6.37 24.49 5.90
C HIS A 900 -7.50 25.32 6.50
N LEU A 901 -7.63 25.31 7.83
CA LEU A 901 -8.69 26.01 8.57
C LEU A 901 -8.50 27.54 8.65
N GLY A 902 -7.33 28.04 8.24
CA GLY A 902 -6.97 29.46 8.31
C GLY A 902 -6.77 29.97 9.73
N ALA A 903 -6.68 29.08 10.73
CA ALA A 903 -6.64 29.46 12.14
C ALA A 903 -5.79 28.49 12.97
N VAL A 904 -5.04 29.04 13.92
CA VAL A 904 -4.23 28.31 14.92
C VAL A 904 -4.89 28.47 16.29
N PRO A 905 -4.94 27.41 17.14
CA PRO A 905 -5.52 27.54 18.47
C PRO A 905 -4.62 28.41 19.39
N SER A 906 -5.23 29.36 20.11
CA SER A 906 -4.56 30.29 21.04
C SER A 906 -4.08 29.63 22.33
N ASP A 907 -4.67 28.48 22.66
CA ASP A 907 -4.41 27.65 23.83
C ASP A 907 -4.54 26.18 23.43
N LEU A 908 -4.08 25.25 24.28
CA LEU A 908 -4.23 23.80 24.05
C LEU A 908 -5.00 23.14 25.20
N GLY A 909 -5.93 23.87 25.82
CA GLY A 909 -6.60 23.42 27.04
C GLY A 909 -5.68 23.44 28.27
N VAL A 910 -6.23 23.12 29.45
CA VAL A 910 -5.51 23.28 30.72
C VAL A 910 -4.33 22.32 30.88
N SER A 911 -4.34 21.19 30.18
CA SER A 911 -3.37 20.10 30.36
C SER A 911 -2.17 20.16 29.43
N LEU A 912 -2.32 20.72 28.22
CA LEU A 912 -1.24 20.79 27.22
C LEU A 912 -0.68 22.20 27.03
N SER A 913 -1.22 23.21 27.71
CA SER A 913 -0.72 24.58 27.61
C SER A 913 0.67 24.78 28.23
N ARG A 914 1.15 23.82 29.05
CA ARG A 914 2.52 23.77 29.56
C ARG A 914 3.35 22.87 28.63
N VAL A 915 4.26 23.47 27.87
CA VAL A 915 5.10 22.78 26.89
C VAL A 915 6.43 22.39 27.53
N ASP A 916 6.59 21.10 27.81
CA ASP A 916 7.78 20.49 28.39
C ASP A 916 8.36 19.37 27.52
N TRP A 917 8.24 19.52 26.21
CA TRP A 917 8.66 18.50 25.26
C TRP A 917 10.18 18.34 25.24
N VAL A 918 10.63 17.10 25.07
CA VAL A 918 12.06 16.77 24.96
C VAL A 918 12.34 16.30 23.53
N PRO A 919 13.24 16.96 22.79
CA PRO A 919 13.69 16.46 21.48
C PRO A 919 14.24 15.03 21.56
N ILE A 920 13.85 14.18 20.61
CA ILE A 920 14.13 12.73 20.63
C ILE A 920 15.63 12.39 20.69
N ASP A 921 16.46 13.20 20.03
CA ASP A 921 17.91 13.08 20.02
C ASP A 921 18.49 13.40 21.40
N LEU A 922 18.07 14.49 22.05
CA LEU A 922 18.46 14.80 23.43
C LEU A 922 17.94 13.76 24.44
N LEU A 923 16.70 13.30 24.26
CA LEU A 923 16.08 12.29 25.12
C LEU A 923 16.87 10.97 25.10
N SER A 924 17.30 10.53 23.92
CA SER A 924 18.10 9.32 23.76
C SER A 924 19.44 9.40 24.51
N ASP A 925 20.08 10.58 24.48
CA ASP A 925 21.30 10.90 25.22
C ASP A 925 21.09 10.76 26.74
N ILE A 926 19.99 11.33 27.24
CA ILE A 926 19.61 11.30 28.65
C ILE A 926 19.31 9.87 29.11
N LEU A 927 18.55 9.11 28.32
CA LEU A 927 18.22 7.71 28.62
C LEU A 927 19.47 6.84 28.71
N VAL A 928 20.41 7.00 27.78
CA VAL A 928 21.68 6.26 27.82
C VAL A 928 22.49 6.64 29.04
N ASP A 929 22.66 7.92 29.36
CA ASP A 929 23.43 8.33 30.55
C ASP A 929 22.81 7.80 31.85
N LEU A 930 21.48 7.90 32.00
CA LEU A 930 20.77 7.35 33.16
C LEU A 930 20.89 5.83 33.26
N SER A 931 20.93 5.12 32.14
CA SER A 931 21.10 3.67 32.10
C SER A 931 22.47 3.21 32.61
N LEU A 932 23.49 4.07 32.50
CA LEU A 932 24.87 3.79 32.89
C LEU A 932 25.17 4.17 34.37
N LEU A 933 24.33 4.97 35.02
CA LEU A 933 24.53 5.43 36.40
C LEU A 933 24.48 4.31 37.42
N ASN A 934 25.58 3.92 38.06
CA ASN A 934 25.59 2.81 39.02
C ASN A 934 24.74 3.09 40.28
N ASN A 935 23.55 2.48 40.35
CA ASN A 935 22.62 2.62 41.46
C ASN A 935 22.05 1.24 41.80
N SER A 936 22.12 0.84 43.07
CA SER A 936 21.69 -0.48 43.54
C SER A 936 20.19 -0.58 43.77
N GLU A 937 19.54 0.55 44.10
CA GLU A 937 18.11 0.63 44.39
C GLU A 937 17.26 0.95 43.15
N LEU A 938 15.95 0.69 43.25
CA LEU A 938 14.97 1.05 42.22
C LEU A 938 14.99 2.55 41.97
N SER A 939 15.37 2.96 40.76
CA SER A 939 15.40 4.36 40.37
C SER A 939 14.21 4.72 39.48
N VAL A 940 13.51 5.81 39.80
CA VAL A 940 12.37 6.31 39.02
C VAL A 940 12.73 7.67 38.46
N TYR A 941 12.62 7.82 37.14
CA TYR A 941 12.95 9.05 36.44
C TYR A 941 11.74 9.63 35.71
N HIS A 942 11.58 10.95 35.75
CA HIS A 942 10.58 11.69 34.98
C HIS A 942 11.30 12.49 33.88
N LEU A 943 11.15 12.03 32.63
CA LEU A 943 11.83 12.63 31.48
C LEU A 943 10.92 13.64 30.78
N VAL A 944 10.85 14.81 31.40
CA VAL A 944 10.20 16.02 30.87
C VAL A 944 11.19 17.18 30.89
N ASN A 945 11.00 18.17 30.01
CA ASN A 945 11.86 19.35 29.97
C ASN A 945 11.72 20.16 31.26
N LEU A 946 12.86 20.49 31.88
CA LEU A 946 12.94 21.22 33.15
C LEU A 946 12.66 22.72 32.99
N HIS A 947 12.66 23.22 31.76
CA HIS A 947 12.42 24.63 31.41
C HIS A 947 11.15 24.77 30.55
N PRO A 948 9.97 24.44 31.11
CA PRO A 948 8.73 24.45 30.34
C PRO A 948 8.40 25.84 29.83
N LYS A 949 7.81 25.89 28.63
CA LYS A 949 7.32 27.12 28.01
C LYS A 949 5.79 27.15 28.00
N PRO A 950 5.16 28.31 28.20
CA PRO A 950 3.74 28.44 27.93
C PRO A 950 3.49 28.33 26.42
N TRP A 951 2.40 27.68 26.02
CA TRP A 951 1.99 27.59 24.62
C TRP A 951 1.97 28.95 23.91
N GLY A 952 1.55 30.01 24.61
CA GLY A 952 1.49 31.37 24.09
C GLY A 952 2.84 31.96 23.65
N GLU A 953 3.98 31.41 24.06
CA GLU A 953 5.30 31.78 23.53
C GLU A 953 5.63 31.08 22.20
N LEU A 954 5.14 29.85 22.00
CA LEU A 954 5.44 29.04 20.81
C LEU A 954 4.42 29.25 19.68
N GLN A 955 3.17 29.51 20.05
CA GLN A 955 2.08 29.72 19.11
C GLN A 955 2.37 30.82 18.07
N PRO A 956 2.92 32.00 18.45
CA PRO A 956 3.29 33.03 17.48
C PRO A 956 4.39 32.57 16.52
N VAL A 957 5.32 31.73 16.98
CA VAL A 957 6.40 31.17 16.13
C VAL A 957 5.82 30.21 15.09
N ILE A 958 4.84 29.38 15.48
CA ILE A 958 4.12 28.50 14.54
C ILE A 958 3.39 29.35 13.50
N VAL A 959 2.64 30.37 13.91
CA VAL A 959 1.93 31.27 12.99
C VAL A 959 2.90 31.95 12.01
N ASP A 960 3.98 32.54 12.52
CA ASP A 960 5.01 33.20 11.69
C ASP A 960 5.66 32.22 10.70
N SER A 961 5.99 31.00 11.16
CA SER A 961 6.58 29.96 10.31
C SER A 961 5.62 29.52 9.20
N LEU A 962 4.36 29.25 9.55
CA LEU A 962 3.32 28.88 8.59
C LEU A 962 3.06 30.01 7.59
N GLN A 963 3.03 31.27 8.04
CA GLN A 963 2.84 32.42 7.17
C GLN A 963 4.01 32.59 6.19
N LYS A 964 5.25 32.43 6.66
CA LYS A 964 6.45 32.52 5.80
C LYS A 964 6.52 31.41 4.75
N ILE A 965 6.13 30.18 5.11
CA ILE A 965 6.21 29.02 4.21
C ILE A 965 5.04 29.00 3.23
N THR A 966 3.81 29.29 3.70
CA THR A 966 2.59 29.12 2.90
C THR A 966 2.07 30.42 2.27
N GLY A 967 2.55 31.58 2.73
CA GLY A 967 2.05 32.90 2.34
C GLY A 967 0.66 33.25 2.89
N LYS A 968 0.02 32.35 3.65
CA LYS A 968 -1.33 32.57 4.19
C LYS A 968 -1.26 33.27 5.55
N SER A 969 -2.09 34.31 5.73
CA SER A 969 -2.34 34.90 7.04
C SER A 969 -3.27 33.98 7.84
N LEU A 970 -2.88 33.59 9.06
CA LEU A 970 -3.66 32.72 9.93
C LEU A 970 -4.14 33.50 11.15
N GLU A 971 -5.41 33.35 11.52
CA GLU A 971 -5.93 33.93 12.76
C GLU A 971 -5.62 33.05 13.98
N THR A 972 -5.69 33.64 15.17
CA THR A 972 -5.48 32.94 16.44
C THR A 972 -6.79 32.90 17.22
N ILE A 973 -7.32 31.71 17.53
CA ILE A 973 -8.66 31.52 18.14
C ILE A 973 -8.63 30.54 19.31
N PRO A 974 -9.55 30.63 20.29
CA PRO A 974 -9.63 29.66 21.39
C PRO A 974 -9.72 28.21 20.92
N LEU A 975 -9.09 27.27 21.64
CA LEU A 975 -9.09 25.84 21.27
C LEU A 975 -10.50 25.32 20.98
N ARG A 976 -11.47 25.65 21.83
CA ARG A 976 -12.88 25.26 21.65
C ARG A 976 -13.44 25.69 20.30
N ASN A 977 -13.14 26.92 19.88
CA ASN A 977 -13.59 27.44 18.59
C ASN A 977 -12.85 26.77 17.44
N TRP A 978 -11.57 26.47 17.61
CA TRP A 978 -10.77 25.73 16.63
C TRP A 978 -11.30 24.30 16.44
N VAL A 979 -11.61 23.58 17.52
CA VAL A 979 -12.24 22.25 17.47
C VAL A 979 -13.62 22.28 16.80
N ILE A 980 -14.42 23.33 17.07
CA ILE A 980 -15.69 23.54 16.35
C ILE A 980 -15.45 23.74 14.85
N ARG A 981 -14.37 24.44 14.45
CA ARG A 981 -14.03 24.59 13.02
C ARG A 981 -13.58 23.28 12.40
N VAL A 982 -12.74 22.49 13.08
CA VAL A 982 -12.38 21.14 12.62
C VAL A 982 -13.64 20.30 12.39
N ARG A 983 -14.58 20.32 13.36
CA ARG A 983 -15.85 19.59 13.26
C ARG A 983 -16.71 20.09 12.11
N LYS A 984 -16.90 21.40 11.98
CA LYS A 984 -17.70 21.98 10.89
C LYS A 984 -17.10 21.73 9.51
N ASP A 985 -15.78 21.77 9.41
CA ASP A 985 -15.05 21.49 8.17
C ASP A 985 -15.32 20.06 7.72
N ILE A 986 -15.17 19.06 8.61
CA ILE A 986 -15.49 17.66 8.29
C ILE A 986 -16.99 17.42 8.05
N GLU A 987 -17.88 18.07 8.80
CA GLU A 987 -19.34 17.99 8.61
C GLU A 987 -19.78 18.61 7.27
N SER A 988 -19.12 19.68 6.81
CA SER A 988 -19.44 20.35 5.54
C SER A 988 -19.19 19.48 4.31
N VAL A 989 -18.24 18.54 4.42
CA VAL A 989 -17.97 17.53 3.39
C VAL A 989 -19.11 16.50 3.31
N GLY A 990 -19.88 16.31 4.38
CA GLY A 990 -21.01 15.37 4.47
C GLY A 990 -22.39 15.93 4.11
N GLN A 991 -22.54 17.26 3.89
CA GLN A 991 -23.84 17.91 3.65
C GLN A 991 -24.14 18.23 2.16
N GLY A 992 -23.32 17.76 1.22
CA GLY A 992 -23.64 17.86 -0.21
C GLY A 992 -24.70 16.85 -0.63
N ASP A 993 -25.71 17.28 -1.38
CA ASP A 993 -26.86 16.48 -1.90
C ASP A 993 -26.48 15.36 -2.91
N LYS A 994 -25.20 14.98 -2.95
CA LYS A 994 -24.62 13.88 -3.72
C LYS A 994 -23.56 13.23 -2.83
N GLY A 995 -23.65 11.91 -2.66
CA GLY A 995 -22.85 11.10 -1.74
C GLY A 995 -21.37 11.50 -1.62
N LEU A 996 -20.84 11.31 -0.42
CA LEU A 996 -19.46 11.58 -0.01
C LEU A 996 -18.44 10.98 -1.00
N ASP A 997 -17.85 11.82 -1.84
CA ASP A 997 -16.73 11.46 -2.72
C ASP A 997 -15.52 11.06 -1.86
N GLU A 998 -15.22 9.76 -1.78
CA GLU A 998 -14.18 9.17 -0.94
C GLU A 998 -12.80 9.80 -1.18
N LYS A 999 -12.50 10.23 -2.41
CA LYS A 999 -11.26 10.95 -2.73
C LYS A 999 -11.26 12.36 -2.17
N LYS A 1000 -12.41 13.04 -2.16
CA LYS A 1000 -12.52 14.36 -1.50
C LYS A 1000 -12.38 14.22 0.00
N LEU A 1001 -12.96 13.19 0.63
CA LEU A 1001 -12.79 12.98 2.07
C LEU A 1001 -11.34 12.64 2.42
N GLN A 1002 -10.66 11.77 1.65
CA GLN A 1002 -9.24 11.46 1.89
C GLN A 1002 -8.33 12.67 1.64
N LEU A 1003 -8.56 13.43 0.57
CA LEU A 1003 -7.84 14.68 0.32
C LEU A 1003 -8.10 15.69 1.44
N HIS A 1004 -9.34 15.77 1.92
CA HIS A 1004 -9.75 16.66 3.00
C HIS A 1004 -9.13 16.25 4.34
N LEU A 1005 -9.05 14.96 4.65
CA LEU A 1005 -8.36 14.43 5.85
C LEU A 1005 -6.84 14.54 5.75
N ALA A 1006 -6.27 14.62 4.53
CA ALA A 1006 -4.87 14.92 4.33
C ALA A 1006 -4.57 16.42 4.55
N THR A 1007 -5.51 17.31 4.18
CA THR A 1007 -5.40 18.76 4.45
C THR A 1007 -5.80 19.16 5.86
N ASN A 1008 -6.68 18.38 6.51
CA ASN A 1008 -7.14 18.57 7.89
C ASN A 1008 -6.94 17.26 8.70
N PRO A 1009 -5.69 16.87 9.00
CA PRO A 1009 -5.39 15.67 9.78
C PRO A 1009 -5.96 15.68 11.21
N ALA A 1010 -6.26 16.84 11.78
CA ALA A 1010 -6.85 16.97 13.12
C ALA A 1010 -8.24 16.36 13.23
N ALA A 1011 -8.98 16.23 12.12
CA ALA A 1011 -10.26 15.55 12.10
C ALA A 1011 -10.16 14.07 12.56
N LYS A 1012 -9.01 13.42 12.36
CA LYS A 1012 -8.75 12.04 12.83
C LYS A 1012 -8.59 11.94 14.35
N LEU A 1013 -8.30 13.05 15.01
CA LEU A 1013 -8.05 13.15 16.45
C LEU A 1013 -9.13 14.02 17.13
N LEU A 1014 -10.30 14.16 16.51
CA LEU A 1014 -11.34 15.07 16.98
C LEU A 1014 -11.79 14.74 18.42
N GLU A 1015 -12.03 13.47 18.72
CA GLU A 1015 -12.41 13.03 20.08
C GLU A 1015 -11.34 13.37 21.13
N PHE A 1016 -10.06 13.27 20.77
CA PHE A 1016 -8.95 13.65 21.65
C PHE A 1016 -8.99 15.16 21.95
N PHE A 1017 -9.19 16.00 20.93
CA PHE A 1017 -9.30 17.45 21.12
C PHE A 1017 -10.58 17.85 21.86
N GLU A 1018 -11.68 17.12 21.66
CA GLU A 1018 -12.92 17.31 22.41
C GLU A 1018 -12.74 16.97 23.90
N ALA A 1019 -12.01 15.90 24.21
CA ALA A 1019 -11.65 15.55 25.59
C ALA A 1019 -10.78 16.63 26.25
N LEU A 1020 -9.82 17.20 25.52
CA LEU A 1020 -9.01 18.33 26.00
C LEU A 1020 -9.86 19.57 26.31
N VAL A 1021 -10.86 19.86 25.47
CA VAL A 1021 -11.80 20.97 25.70
C VAL A 1021 -12.71 20.69 26.90
N ALA A 1022 -13.07 19.43 27.15
CA ALA A 1022 -13.91 19.04 28.28
C ALA A 1022 -13.16 19.03 29.62
N GLN A 1023 -11.83 18.94 29.61
CA GLN A 1023 -11.02 18.94 30.82
C GLN A 1023 -10.97 20.33 31.47
N THR A 1024 -11.42 20.41 32.73
CA THR A 1024 -11.53 21.68 33.48
C THR A 1024 -10.47 21.85 34.55
N GLN A 1025 -9.75 20.78 34.91
CA GLN A 1025 -8.70 20.79 35.94
C GLN A 1025 -7.37 20.29 35.36
N PRO A 1026 -6.25 20.96 35.69
CA PRO A 1026 -4.93 20.50 35.29
C PRO A 1026 -4.58 19.18 35.98
N ASP A 1027 -3.73 18.39 35.33
CA ASP A 1027 -3.09 17.24 35.95
C ASP A 1027 -1.99 17.67 36.93
N ASP A 1028 -1.68 16.81 37.90
CA ASP A 1028 -0.51 16.98 38.76
C ASP A 1028 0.77 17.09 37.91
N LEU A 1029 1.62 18.05 38.25
CA LEU A 1029 2.91 18.18 37.59
C LEU A 1029 3.85 17.06 38.06
N LEU A 1030 4.80 16.66 37.21
CA LEU A 1030 5.81 15.67 37.61
C LEU A 1030 6.90 16.35 38.45
N ASP A 1031 7.19 15.80 39.63
CA ASP A 1031 8.42 16.14 40.33
C ASP A 1031 9.62 15.65 39.51
N THR A 1032 10.69 16.42 39.46
CA THR A 1032 11.86 16.12 38.62
C THR A 1032 13.17 16.28 39.39
N GLN A 1033 13.13 16.52 40.69
CA GLN A 1033 14.34 16.83 41.47
C GLN A 1033 15.41 15.74 41.39
N LYS A 1034 15.05 14.45 41.50
CA LYS A 1034 15.99 13.32 41.44
C LYS A 1034 16.52 13.12 40.02
N THR A 1035 15.66 13.14 39.01
CA THR A 1035 16.11 13.05 37.60
C THR A 1035 17.02 14.21 37.25
N ALA A 1036 16.64 15.42 37.66
CA ALA A 1036 17.45 16.61 37.44
C ALA A 1036 18.80 16.50 38.15
N GLN A 1037 18.90 15.92 39.35
CA GLN A 1037 20.18 15.66 40.02
C GLN A 1037 21.01 14.60 39.27
N ALA A 1038 20.36 13.53 38.82
CA ALA A 1038 21.00 12.38 38.17
C ALA A 1038 21.50 12.69 36.74
N SER A 1039 20.82 13.55 35.99
CA SER A 1039 21.15 13.85 34.58
C SER A 1039 21.57 15.30 34.38
N THR A 1040 22.88 15.53 34.21
CA THR A 1040 23.40 16.83 33.77
C THR A 1040 22.82 17.22 32.41
N LYS A 1041 22.73 16.28 31.46
CA LYS A 1041 22.19 16.54 30.14
C LYS A 1041 20.75 17.03 30.18
N LEU A 1042 19.89 16.47 31.04
CA LEU A 1042 18.52 16.96 31.17
C LEU A 1042 18.46 18.41 31.69
N ARG A 1043 19.35 18.79 32.62
CA ARG A 1043 19.46 20.18 33.10
C ARG A 1043 19.91 21.15 32.01
N GLU A 1044 20.69 20.67 31.06
CA GLU A 1044 21.21 21.43 29.92
C GLU A 1044 20.24 21.49 28.74
N VAL A 1045 19.15 20.69 28.74
CA VAL A 1045 18.10 20.82 27.72
C VAL A 1045 17.43 22.16 27.92
N ASP A 1046 17.62 23.09 26.99
CA ASP A 1046 16.91 24.36 27.00
C ASP A 1046 15.38 24.15 26.85
N GLY A 1047 14.60 25.13 27.30
CA GLY A 1047 13.19 25.21 26.95
C GLY A 1047 13.01 25.28 25.44
N VAL A 1048 11.89 24.74 24.93
CA VAL A 1048 11.63 24.65 23.48
C VAL A 1048 11.87 26.01 22.80
N LYS A 1049 12.83 26.04 21.87
CA LYS A 1049 13.28 27.29 21.22
C LYS A 1049 12.50 27.56 19.93
N PRO A 1050 12.35 28.84 19.53
CA PRO A 1050 11.69 29.21 18.28
C PRO A 1050 12.29 28.52 17.04
N GLU A 1051 13.62 28.40 16.96
CA GLU A 1051 14.31 27.76 15.85
C GLU A 1051 14.01 26.25 15.74
N TRP A 1052 13.73 25.57 16.85
CA TRP A 1052 13.33 24.16 16.84
C TRP A 1052 11.91 24.02 16.29
N VAL A 1053 11.00 24.89 16.72
CA VAL A 1053 9.63 24.95 16.20
C VAL A 1053 9.63 25.27 14.69
N GLN A 1054 10.42 26.25 14.26
CA GLN A 1054 10.58 26.59 12.84
C GLN A 1054 11.08 25.39 12.02
N LYS A 1055 12.08 24.66 12.54
CA LYS A 1055 12.57 23.43 11.90
C LYS A 1055 11.45 22.39 11.78
N TRP A 1056 10.74 22.07 12.85
CA TRP A 1056 9.70 21.05 12.82
C TRP A 1056 8.54 21.43 11.91
N VAL A 1057 8.09 22.70 11.94
CA VAL A 1057 7.04 23.21 11.04
C VAL A 1057 7.46 23.09 9.58
N LYS A 1058 8.72 23.43 9.27
CA LYS A 1058 9.28 23.28 7.94
C LYS A 1058 9.29 21.82 7.48
N GLU A 1059 9.80 20.91 8.32
CA GLU A 1059 9.84 19.46 8.03
C GLU A 1059 8.43 18.84 7.88
N TRP A 1060 7.40 19.43 8.49
CA TRP A 1060 6.02 18.98 8.29
C TRP A 1060 5.42 19.42 6.95
N LEU A 1061 5.87 20.53 6.39
CA LEU A 1061 5.35 21.12 5.15
C LEU A 1061 6.15 20.73 3.89
N GLU A 1062 7.44 20.40 4.06
CA GLU A 1062 8.25 19.68 3.07
C GLU A 1062 7.83 18.20 2.99
#